data_AF-A0A4U6XF26-F1
#
_entry.id   AF-A0A4U6XF26-F1
#
_cell.length_a   1.000
_cell.length_b   1.000
_cell.length_c   1.000
_cell.angle_alpha   90.00
_cell.angle_beta   90.00
_cell.angle_gamma   90.00
#
_symmetry.space_group_name_H-M   'P 1'
#
loop_
_entity.id
_entity.type
_entity.pdbx_description
1 polymer ?
#
loop_
_entity_poly.entity_id
_entity_poly.type
_entity_poly.pdbx_seq_one_letter_code
_entity_poly.pdbx_strand_id
1 'polypeptide(L)'
;MMALPQATPHSKEAGLHHHHHHDSFPVPPPYEAAAAAVAYPRVRPRRTIARSFVSPRVLVCVFLAALLAWPALLLVREAATLRDVAAAAAARHASSSASAHLDRFRDSVKHCAAPRTFPENPEPGSRKSNPRWNPARGQARPVVLRNATLFDGESVAPEPMDIRFDRGLITELATTASRSIRSRGADAAQDEDEHDLHGRFVTPGLVDMHSHHSTGLWPALPVTSDENEVGKAYGPLTPFLRILDSMKAYDDATRIIMSGGVTTSLILPGSANVMGGEGTVVKNVLRSGELGEYVVEELLLEHNIPPNARHRYMKLACGENPKRVYGHTRMANAFILRDQFARAKAHLQKQDDYCDALASLSSPGSDDDDDDDLKRSFVRDNGDFPTDLKLESTVAMLRGRVAMHNHCYLPEDFETMLRVTREYGVRVRAFHHALEAWQVPEMLKAYGENITVATFAEFSLYKFEAYAPSLSTGRILDEHGIPVAYKSDHGPASETNAKYIMFQAGVGHAFHLPEDKALQSVTSIPANAIDLGYRVGYARPGYDADLVVWDAHPLSVGATPLQVYVDGNPQLDHHIVRESMGTTFNEASAEDARPATPKMRTEPAPDKRAAFCGQAKRAKKARAGFVVNGITNTFLESHPQVPTVFRDVTGGNLTLVISDGAVACLGTPENCSSAAARVSAAEPDVTTLDLTNGHVLPGLTALTASLGMVEIATEDSTGDGFADPNKDGGDPENLDFAKYGVQLEGKAFSRARLGGITRAVTPPLGSEEGGFVNGVSVGILTRTDRTLLDGGVFRPEVALHVTIDDKTKHAGVGSISTAVKKLRKMLADGKGKHNETTFGEVASGKLPLVVNANNHWDIQQIINIKKDFPNVNIIIQGGAEAPLVALELAESQIPVILTETRPAPYSFRHRDAVVGPPLTPSVARILSEAGVYFAVAIVADIMPADYRIHDLALEAAWAAKYANLGDKEAVRLLSSEVALESSETKKQLPVYYSMMSPARTVTCQP
;
A
#
# COMPACT_ATOMS: atom_id res chain seq x y z
N MET A 1 -30.33 3.07 39.04
CA MET A 1 -31.44 3.85 39.61
C MET A 1 -30.83 4.82 40.61
N MET A 2 -30.81 6.14 40.33
CA MET A 2 -30.27 7.22 41.22
C MET A 2 -28.76 7.12 41.60
N ALA A 3 -28.06 8.18 42.04
CA ALA A 3 -28.14 9.60 41.66
C ALA A 3 -26.82 10.33 42.07
N LEU A 4 -26.51 11.44 41.39
CA LEU A 4 -25.56 12.49 41.78
C LEU A 4 -26.17 13.36 42.93
N PRO A 5 -25.44 14.24 43.69
CA PRO A 5 -24.59 15.30 43.09
C PRO A 5 -23.38 15.88 43.87
N GLN A 6 -22.78 16.84 43.17
CA GLN A 6 -21.66 17.77 43.42
C GLN A 6 -21.64 18.54 44.76
N ALA A 7 -20.44 19.03 45.13
CA ALA A 7 -20.26 20.32 45.82
C ALA A 7 -18.86 20.94 45.59
N THR A 8 -18.81 22.26 45.44
CA THR A 8 -17.65 23.21 45.52
C THR A 8 -18.22 24.56 46.05
N PRO A 9 -17.47 25.67 46.30
CA PRO A 9 -16.04 25.98 46.11
C PRO A 9 -15.40 26.76 47.32
N HIS A 10 -14.39 27.62 47.05
CA HIS A 10 -13.79 28.68 47.91
C HIS A 10 -12.79 28.27 49.04
N SER A 11 -11.76 29.07 49.42
CA SER A 11 -11.10 30.25 48.78
C SER A 11 -9.85 30.75 49.56
N LYS A 12 -8.98 31.56 48.89
CA LYS A 12 -8.06 32.62 49.43
C LYS A 12 -6.77 32.18 50.17
N GLU A 13 -5.58 32.64 49.73
CA GLU A 13 -4.74 33.79 50.21
C GLU A 13 -3.93 33.48 51.50
N ALA A 14 -2.68 33.90 51.72
CA ALA A 14 -1.63 34.67 51.00
C ALA A 14 -0.24 34.21 51.54
N GLY A 15 0.96 34.62 51.11
CA GLY A 15 1.42 35.54 50.06
C GLY A 15 2.72 36.27 50.48
N LEU A 16 3.50 36.77 49.50
CA LEU A 16 4.80 37.48 49.68
C LEU A 16 5.92 36.59 50.27
N HIS A 17 7.22 36.92 50.34
CA HIS A 17 8.13 38.01 49.87
C HIS A 17 9.58 37.41 49.90
N HIS A 18 10.67 37.88 49.26
CA HIS A 18 10.97 38.88 48.22
C HIS A 18 12.45 38.69 47.78
N HIS A 19 12.85 38.89 46.51
CA HIS A 19 14.02 39.71 46.12
C HIS A 19 14.15 39.86 44.59
N HIS A 20 14.86 40.91 44.14
CA HIS A 20 15.13 41.23 42.72
C HIS A 20 16.52 40.76 42.28
N HIS A 21 16.70 40.52 40.98
CA HIS A 21 17.65 41.29 40.15
C HIS A 21 17.25 41.26 38.66
N HIS A 22 17.72 42.24 37.89
CA HIS A 22 17.61 42.27 36.42
C HIS A 22 18.75 41.46 35.77
N ASP A 23 18.53 40.93 34.57
CA ASP A 23 19.23 41.42 33.37
C ASP A 23 18.56 40.93 32.06
N SER A 24 19.02 41.41 30.91
CA SER A 24 18.27 41.46 29.64
C SER A 24 18.85 40.63 28.48
N PHE A 25 18.00 40.34 27.50
CA PHE A 25 18.37 39.82 26.17
C PHE A 25 19.51 40.64 25.52
N PRO A 26 20.35 39.99 24.70
CA PRO A 26 20.18 40.24 23.25
C PRO A 26 20.31 39.00 22.35
N VAL A 27 19.68 39.09 21.17
CA VAL A 27 19.82 38.15 20.04
C VAL A 27 20.95 38.62 19.09
N PRO A 28 21.87 37.73 18.64
CA PRO A 28 22.77 38.00 17.53
C PRO A 28 22.13 37.69 16.13
N PRO A 29 22.60 38.34 15.04
CA PRO A 29 21.93 38.37 13.73
C PRO A 29 22.49 37.35 12.69
N PRO A 30 21.89 37.21 11.49
CA PRO A 30 22.37 36.28 10.45
C PRO A 30 23.67 36.72 9.75
N TYR A 31 24.29 35.80 9.02
CA TYR A 31 25.45 36.08 8.17
C TYR A 31 25.04 36.48 6.75
N GLU A 32 25.58 37.59 6.24
CA GLU A 32 25.84 37.78 4.80
C GLU A 32 26.72 39.04 4.58
N ALA A 33 27.72 38.94 3.69
CA ALA A 33 28.58 40.02 3.19
C ALA A 33 29.35 39.50 1.96
N ALA A 34 29.75 40.29 0.96
CA ALA A 34 29.69 41.76 0.75
C ALA A 34 29.35 42.05 -0.75
N ALA A 35 29.29 43.27 -1.32
CA ALA A 35 29.71 44.64 -0.97
C ALA A 35 29.04 45.65 -1.97
N ALA A 36 29.05 46.98 -1.84
CA ALA A 36 29.30 47.93 -0.74
C ALA A 36 28.95 49.40 -1.18
N ALA A 37 28.70 50.29 -0.19
CA ALA A 37 28.67 51.77 -0.30
C ALA A 37 27.47 52.40 -1.08
N VAL A 38 27.08 53.69 -0.92
CA VAL A 38 27.70 54.88 -0.30
C VAL A 38 26.68 55.77 0.49
N ALA A 39 27.10 56.24 1.69
CA ALA A 39 26.71 57.48 2.44
C ALA A 39 25.30 57.76 3.06
N TYR A 40 25.37 58.58 4.13
CA TYR A 40 24.36 59.18 5.06
C TYR A 40 24.43 60.74 4.94
N PRO A 41 23.61 61.63 5.59
CA PRO A 41 23.03 61.65 6.98
C PRO A 41 21.50 61.97 7.06
N ARG A 42 20.72 61.75 8.15
CA ARG A 42 20.72 62.21 9.58
C ARG A 42 20.51 63.76 9.73
N VAL A 43 19.76 64.34 10.70
CA VAL A 43 19.35 63.97 12.10
C VAL A 43 17.88 64.45 12.41
N ARG A 44 17.30 64.05 13.57
CA ARG A 44 16.01 64.50 14.21
C ARG A 44 16.26 65.71 15.19
N PRO A 45 15.49 66.08 16.28
CA PRO A 45 14.20 65.58 16.86
C PRO A 45 13.22 66.57 17.62
N ARG A 46 12.13 65.98 18.14
CA ARG A 46 11.41 66.23 19.45
C ARG A 46 10.18 67.19 19.56
N ARG A 47 9.48 67.01 20.72
CA ARG A 47 8.15 67.52 21.17
C ARG A 47 8.32 68.83 22.01
N THR A 48 7.32 69.61 22.50
CA THR A 48 6.13 69.26 23.33
C THR A 48 5.09 70.39 23.56
N ILE A 49 3.79 70.02 23.57
CA ILE A 49 2.72 70.36 24.58
C ILE A 49 2.02 71.75 24.64
N ALA A 50 0.67 71.67 24.76
CA ALA A 50 -0.31 72.52 25.50
C ALA A 50 -1.26 73.57 24.83
N ARG A 51 -2.56 73.22 24.90
CA ARG A 51 -3.76 74.00 25.31
C ARG A 51 -4.59 74.82 24.29
N SER A 52 -5.90 74.69 24.51
CA SER A 52 -7.10 75.25 23.85
C SER A 52 -7.26 76.77 24.13
N PHE A 53 -8.00 77.60 23.39
CA PHE A 53 -9.40 77.46 22.94
C PHE A 53 -9.80 78.25 21.68
N VAL A 54 -11.07 78.06 21.28
CA VAL A 54 -11.86 78.68 20.19
C VAL A 54 -11.74 77.95 18.83
N SER A 55 -12.91 77.73 18.22
CA SER A 55 -13.16 76.67 17.24
C SER A 55 -12.97 77.09 15.77
N PRO A 56 -12.18 76.35 14.97
CA PRO A 56 -12.10 76.55 13.51
C PRO A 56 -13.43 76.32 12.77
N ARG A 57 -14.40 75.61 13.40
CA ARG A 57 -15.65 75.22 12.74
C ARG A 57 -16.53 76.40 12.34
N VAL A 58 -16.39 77.58 12.97
CA VAL A 58 -17.19 78.77 12.64
C VAL A 58 -16.73 79.42 11.33
N LEU A 59 -15.42 79.65 11.17
CA LEU A 59 -14.86 80.25 9.94
C LEU A 59 -14.97 79.33 8.73
N VAL A 60 -14.78 78.01 8.90
CA VAL A 60 -14.89 77.04 7.81
C VAL A 60 -16.32 76.93 7.28
N CYS A 61 -17.35 76.99 8.14
CA CYS A 61 -18.74 76.95 7.69
C CYS A 61 -19.13 78.18 6.84
N VAL A 62 -18.62 79.37 7.15
CA VAL A 62 -18.89 80.59 6.35
C VAL A 62 -18.24 80.50 4.97
N PHE A 63 -17.01 79.97 4.88
CA PHE A 63 -16.34 79.76 3.59
C PHE A 63 -16.99 78.67 2.73
N LEU A 64 -17.45 77.57 3.36
CA LEU A 64 -18.19 76.51 2.66
C LEU A 64 -19.55 76.99 2.13
N ALA A 65 -20.27 77.82 2.89
CA ALA A 65 -21.54 78.40 2.44
C ALA A 65 -21.39 79.26 1.16
N ALA A 66 -20.30 80.03 1.06
CA ALA A 66 -20.00 80.81 -0.15
C ALA A 66 -19.61 79.93 -1.35
N LEU A 67 -18.82 78.86 -1.13
CA LEU A 67 -18.42 77.92 -2.18
C LEU A 67 -19.59 77.10 -2.75
N LEU A 68 -20.67 76.90 -1.97
CA LEU A 68 -21.88 76.20 -2.41
C LEU A 68 -22.83 77.07 -3.27
N ALA A 69 -22.68 78.39 -3.28
CA ALA A 69 -23.57 79.30 -4.01
C ALA A 69 -23.25 79.41 -5.51
N TRP A 70 -21.99 79.26 -5.92
CA TRP A 70 -21.56 79.46 -7.30
C TRP A 70 -21.92 78.31 -8.28
N PRO A 71 -21.87 77.02 -7.90
CA PRO A 71 -22.28 75.91 -8.78
C PRO A 71 -23.76 75.96 -9.18
N ALA A 72 -24.62 76.50 -8.32
CA ALA A 72 -26.08 76.53 -8.51
C ALA A 72 -26.53 77.27 -9.78
N LEU A 73 -25.73 78.22 -10.29
CA LEU A 73 -26.03 78.97 -11.51
C LEU A 73 -25.48 78.34 -12.80
N LEU A 74 -24.55 77.37 -12.70
CA LEU A 74 -24.11 76.55 -13.84
C LEU A 74 -25.00 75.31 -14.00
N LEU A 75 -25.41 74.69 -12.88
CA LEU A 75 -26.25 73.49 -12.84
C LEU A 75 -27.56 73.64 -13.62
N VAL A 76 -28.16 74.83 -13.70
CA VAL A 76 -29.42 75.05 -14.44
C VAL A 76 -29.24 74.89 -15.96
N ARG A 77 -28.03 75.10 -16.51
CA ARG A 77 -27.78 74.96 -17.95
C ARG A 77 -27.21 73.58 -18.32
N GLU A 78 -26.55 72.89 -17.39
CA GLU A 78 -26.14 71.49 -17.55
C GLU A 78 -27.26 70.50 -17.19
N ALA A 79 -28.32 70.90 -16.46
CA ALA A 79 -29.40 70.00 -16.06
C ALA A 79 -30.17 69.31 -17.22
N ALA A 80 -30.05 69.82 -18.45
CA ALA A 80 -30.55 69.13 -19.65
C ALA A 80 -29.56 68.07 -20.14
N THR A 81 -28.31 68.44 -20.43
CA THR A 81 -27.29 67.51 -20.91
C THR A 81 -26.91 66.45 -19.86
N LEU A 82 -26.90 66.79 -18.57
CA LEU A 82 -26.75 65.82 -17.49
C LEU A 82 -27.99 64.93 -17.31
N ARG A 83 -29.20 65.39 -17.66
CA ARG A 83 -30.37 64.49 -17.74
C ARG A 83 -30.23 63.51 -18.88
N ASP A 84 -29.82 63.95 -20.07
CA ASP A 84 -29.66 63.06 -21.23
C ASP A 84 -28.46 62.11 -21.05
N VAL A 85 -27.36 62.58 -20.45
CA VAL A 85 -26.19 61.73 -20.12
C VAL A 85 -26.49 60.80 -18.95
N ALA A 86 -27.22 61.22 -17.90
CA ALA A 86 -27.63 60.32 -16.82
C ALA A 86 -28.71 59.33 -17.28
N ALA A 87 -29.61 59.72 -18.18
CA ALA A 87 -30.57 58.81 -18.81
C ALA A 87 -29.87 57.83 -19.74
N ALA A 88 -28.88 58.26 -20.53
CA ALA A 88 -28.06 57.39 -21.35
C ALA A 88 -27.16 56.46 -20.51
N ALA A 89 -26.63 56.93 -19.38
CA ALA A 89 -25.87 56.12 -18.43
C ALA A 89 -26.78 55.12 -17.70
N ALA A 90 -27.96 55.53 -17.25
CA ALA A 90 -28.96 54.65 -16.66
C ALA A 90 -29.51 53.64 -17.68
N ALA A 91 -29.72 54.03 -18.94
CA ALA A 91 -30.12 53.13 -20.01
C ALA A 91 -29.00 52.14 -20.38
N ARG A 92 -27.73 52.57 -20.42
CA ARG A 92 -26.58 51.67 -20.58
C ARG A 92 -26.43 50.73 -19.38
N HIS A 93 -26.66 51.21 -18.17
CA HIS A 93 -26.55 50.38 -16.96
C HIS A 93 -27.73 49.40 -16.86
N ALA A 94 -28.95 49.82 -17.18
CA ALA A 94 -30.12 48.98 -17.32
C ALA A 94 -29.96 47.96 -18.46
N SER A 95 -29.34 48.34 -19.59
CA SER A 95 -28.98 47.42 -20.68
C SER A 95 -27.94 46.39 -20.24
N SER A 96 -26.88 46.80 -19.53
CA SER A 96 -25.90 45.86 -18.96
C SER A 96 -26.51 44.92 -17.90
N SER A 97 -27.45 45.43 -17.10
CA SER A 97 -28.21 44.68 -16.11
C SER A 97 -29.19 43.72 -16.78
N ALA A 98 -29.88 44.14 -17.85
CA ALA A 98 -30.76 43.30 -18.64
C ALA A 98 -29.99 42.14 -19.28
N SER A 99 -28.84 42.39 -19.93
CA SER A 99 -27.95 41.33 -20.43
C SER A 99 -27.54 40.39 -19.29
N ALA A 100 -27.01 40.92 -18.18
CA ALA A 100 -26.56 40.11 -17.07
C ALA A 100 -27.67 39.21 -16.47
N HIS A 101 -28.92 39.68 -16.41
CA HIS A 101 -30.05 38.84 -15.99
C HIS A 101 -30.40 37.74 -17.01
N LEU A 102 -30.31 38.01 -18.31
CA LEU A 102 -30.54 37.01 -19.37
C LEU A 102 -29.40 35.99 -19.44
N ASP A 103 -28.16 36.42 -19.22
CA ASP A 103 -27.00 35.55 -19.17
C ASP A 103 -27.06 34.63 -17.93
N ARG A 104 -27.45 35.18 -16.77
CA ARG A 104 -27.78 34.39 -15.56
C ARG A 104 -28.96 33.44 -15.77
N PHE A 105 -29.98 33.82 -16.55
CA PHE A 105 -31.09 32.93 -16.93
C PHE A 105 -30.60 31.79 -17.83
N ARG A 106 -29.81 32.08 -18.86
CA ARG A 106 -29.19 31.09 -19.75
C ARG A 106 -28.31 30.11 -18.96
N ASP A 107 -27.51 30.61 -18.01
CA ASP A 107 -26.70 29.77 -17.14
C ASP A 107 -27.55 28.95 -16.17
N SER A 108 -28.66 29.47 -15.68
CA SER A 108 -29.63 28.73 -14.87
C SER A 108 -30.27 27.57 -15.65
N VAL A 109 -30.62 27.78 -16.92
CA VAL A 109 -31.09 26.70 -17.82
C VAL A 109 -30.02 25.61 -17.99
N LYS A 110 -28.74 25.98 -18.18
CA LYS A 110 -27.62 25.00 -18.22
C LYS A 110 -27.52 24.21 -16.91
N HIS A 111 -27.60 24.89 -15.76
CA HIS A 111 -27.54 24.26 -14.44
C HIS A 111 -28.72 23.33 -14.16
N CYS A 112 -29.90 23.59 -14.71
CA CYS A 112 -31.06 22.70 -14.60
C CYS A 112 -31.05 21.53 -15.60
N ALA A 113 -30.38 21.68 -16.74
CA ALA A 113 -30.13 20.57 -17.67
C ALA A 113 -29.05 19.60 -17.17
N ALA A 114 -27.95 20.12 -16.60
CA ALA A 114 -26.77 19.34 -16.24
C ALA A 114 -27.02 18.14 -15.28
N PRO A 115 -27.91 18.20 -14.26
CA PRO A 115 -28.29 17.06 -13.42
C PRO A 115 -28.82 15.84 -14.17
N ARG A 116 -29.33 16.01 -15.41
CA ARG A 116 -29.95 14.95 -16.21
C ARG A 116 -28.98 14.19 -17.12
N THR A 117 -27.73 14.65 -17.25
CA THR A 117 -26.70 13.91 -18.00
C THR A 117 -25.94 12.96 -17.07
N PHE A 118 -25.53 11.81 -17.58
CA PHE A 118 -24.63 10.87 -16.89
C PHE A 118 -23.42 10.59 -17.79
N PRO A 119 -22.29 10.10 -17.24
CA PRO A 119 -21.20 9.58 -18.06
C PRO A 119 -21.72 8.52 -19.03
N GLU A 120 -21.29 8.59 -20.29
CA GLU A 120 -21.66 7.60 -21.30
C GLU A 120 -20.70 6.42 -21.24
N ASN A 121 -21.26 5.21 -21.19
CA ASN A 121 -20.53 3.95 -21.27
C ASN A 121 -20.82 3.29 -22.64
N PRO A 122 -20.22 3.78 -23.74
CA PRO A 122 -20.47 3.26 -25.08
C PRO A 122 -20.05 1.80 -25.21
N GLU A 123 -20.91 1.01 -25.84
CA GLU A 123 -20.65 -0.39 -26.22
C GLU A 123 -19.25 -0.53 -26.86
N PRO A 124 -18.35 -1.39 -26.35
CA PRO A 124 -16.93 -1.38 -26.75
C PRO A 124 -16.73 -1.45 -28.27
N GLY A 125 -17.45 -2.34 -28.97
CA GLY A 125 -17.37 -2.50 -30.44
C GLY A 125 -17.83 -1.28 -31.26
N SER A 126 -18.53 -0.31 -30.64
CA SER A 126 -18.87 0.96 -31.29
C SER A 126 -17.65 1.87 -31.45
N ARG A 127 -16.67 1.78 -30.54
CA ARG A 127 -15.46 2.63 -30.48
C ARG A 127 -14.58 2.42 -31.73
N LYS A 128 -13.84 3.46 -32.13
CA LYS A 128 -13.02 3.48 -33.37
C LYS A 128 -11.58 3.97 -33.18
N SER A 129 -11.31 4.62 -32.06
CA SER A 129 -9.98 4.93 -31.52
C SER A 129 -10.10 5.13 -30.02
N ASN A 130 -8.99 5.02 -29.30
CA ASN A 130 -8.91 5.42 -27.90
C ASN A 130 -8.89 6.97 -27.82
N PRO A 131 -9.68 7.64 -26.96
CA PRO A 131 -9.64 9.10 -26.80
C PRO A 131 -8.25 9.65 -26.44
N ARG A 132 -7.37 8.81 -25.88
CA ARG A 132 -5.99 9.14 -25.51
C ARG A 132 -4.98 8.97 -26.65
N TRP A 133 -5.35 8.30 -27.75
CA TRP A 133 -4.46 8.14 -28.89
C TRP A 133 -4.33 9.46 -29.65
N ASN A 134 -3.09 9.85 -29.96
CA ASN A 134 -2.75 10.97 -30.82
C ASN A 134 -1.64 10.57 -31.83
N PRO A 135 -1.46 11.28 -32.96
CA PRO A 135 -0.45 10.92 -33.96
C PRO A 135 1.01 11.12 -33.56
N ALA A 136 1.29 11.82 -32.44
CA ALA A 136 2.65 12.14 -32.00
C ALA A 136 3.24 11.09 -31.03
N ARG A 137 2.39 10.45 -30.22
CA ARG A 137 2.77 9.45 -29.20
C ARG A 137 1.99 8.16 -29.24
N GLY A 138 0.82 8.12 -29.87
CA GLY A 138 0.08 6.88 -30.06
C GLY A 138 0.76 5.95 -31.07
N GLN A 139 0.31 4.69 -31.11
CA GLN A 139 0.74 3.69 -32.08
C GLN A 139 0.80 4.27 -33.51
N ALA A 140 1.98 4.27 -34.11
CA ALA A 140 2.19 4.70 -35.50
C ALA A 140 1.69 3.66 -36.52
N ARG A 141 1.62 2.40 -36.11
CA ARG A 141 1.10 1.27 -36.88
C ARG A 141 0.42 0.23 -35.97
N PRO A 142 -0.46 -0.63 -36.50
CA PRO A 142 -1.06 -1.73 -35.74
C PRO A 142 -0.02 -2.70 -35.20
N VAL A 143 -0.33 -3.32 -34.06
CA VAL A 143 0.49 -4.37 -33.43
C VAL A 143 -0.30 -5.69 -33.43
N VAL A 144 0.38 -6.80 -33.70
CA VAL A 144 -0.17 -8.16 -33.68
C VAL A 144 0.68 -9.03 -32.74
N LEU A 145 0.06 -9.53 -31.68
CA LEU A 145 0.63 -10.59 -30.83
C LEU A 145 0.09 -11.93 -31.32
N ARG A 146 0.97 -12.85 -31.72
CA ARG A 146 0.59 -14.22 -32.13
C ARG A 146 0.65 -15.19 -30.96
N ASN A 147 -0.16 -16.24 -31.04
CA ASN A 147 0.05 -17.48 -30.28
C ASN A 147 0.10 -17.27 -28.74
N ALA A 148 -0.76 -16.41 -28.22
CA ALA A 148 -0.87 -16.11 -26.79
C ALA A 148 -1.74 -17.15 -26.06
N THR A 149 -1.36 -17.52 -24.83
CA THR A 149 -2.32 -18.07 -23.86
C THR A 149 -3.04 -16.89 -23.21
N LEU A 150 -4.18 -16.49 -23.78
CA LEU A 150 -4.91 -15.28 -23.39
C LEU A 150 -5.90 -15.54 -22.24
N PHE A 151 -5.79 -14.77 -21.16
CA PHE A 151 -6.90 -14.50 -20.25
C PHE A 151 -7.62 -13.22 -20.71
N ASP A 152 -8.93 -13.28 -20.97
CA ASP A 152 -9.66 -12.19 -21.66
C ASP A 152 -10.28 -11.14 -20.73
N GLY A 153 -10.14 -11.31 -19.41
CA GLY A 153 -10.84 -10.53 -18.37
C GLY A 153 -11.91 -11.33 -17.64
N GLU A 154 -12.43 -12.41 -18.21
CA GLU A 154 -13.33 -13.36 -17.55
C GLU A 154 -12.71 -14.75 -17.45
N SER A 155 -12.06 -15.25 -18.51
CA SER A 155 -11.59 -16.65 -18.59
C SER A 155 -10.30 -16.81 -19.40
N VAL A 156 -9.60 -17.93 -19.19
CA VAL A 156 -8.45 -18.33 -20.01
C VAL A 156 -8.96 -19.03 -21.27
N ALA A 157 -8.52 -18.57 -22.44
CA ALA A 157 -8.88 -19.16 -23.73
C ALA A 157 -8.35 -20.61 -23.85
N PRO A 158 -9.17 -21.57 -24.33
CA PRO A 158 -8.75 -22.97 -24.45
C PRO A 158 -7.72 -23.19 -25.58
N GLU A 159 -7.77 -22.37 -26.62
CA GLU A 159 -6.86 -22.38 -27.77
C GLU A 159 -5.90 -21.18 -27.72
N PRO A 160 -4.73 -21.24 -28.38
CA PRO A 160 -3.85 -20.09 -28.51
C PRO A 160 -4.53 -19.00 -29.35
N MET A 161 -4.33 -17.74 -28.94
CA MET A 161 -5.00 -16.59 -29.52
C MET A 161 -4.01 -15.63 -30.20
N ASP A 162 -4.42 -15.10 -31.34
CA ASP A 162 -3.81 -13.94 -31.97
C ASP A 162 -4.62 -12.68 -31.59
N ILE A 163 -3.92 -11.59 -31.27
CA ILE A 163 -4.47 -10.34 -30.75
C ILE A 163 -3.96 -9.20 -31.62
N ARG A 164 -4.86 -8.44 -32.27
CA ARG A 164 -4.50 -7.26 -33.08
C ARG A 164 -5.05 -5.98 -32.49
N PHE A 165 -4.20 -4.98 -32.26
CA PHE A 165 -4.60 -3.65 -31.76
C PHE A 165 -4.04 -2.50 -32.60
N ASP A 166 -4.85 -1.44 -32.75
CA ASP A 166 -4.59 -0.24 -33.55
C ASP A 166 -5.24 0.97 -32.86
N ARG A 167 -4.63 2.14 -32.98
CA ARG A 167 -5.10 3.42 -32.40
C ARG A 167 -5.52 3.31 -30.92
N GLY A 168 -4.75 2.52 -30.17
CA GLY A 168 -4.92 2.28 -28.75
C GLY A 168 -6.14 1.46 -28.35
N LEU A 169 -6.78 0.76 -29.30
CA LEU A 169 -7.87 -0.20 -29.05
C LEU A 169 -7.50 -1.59 -29.55
N ILE A 170 -8.00 -2.62 -28.87
CA ILE A 170 -8.02 -3.99 -29.41
C ILE A 170 -9.04 -4.03 -30.55
N THR A 171 -8.66 -4.59 -31.70
CA THR A 171 -9.46 -4.54 -32.94
C THR A 171 -9.94 -5.92 -33.41
N GLU A 172 -9.13 -6.96 -33.26
CA GLU A 172 -9.49 -8.34 -33.60
C GLU A 172 -8.87 -9.30 -32.58
N LEU A 173 -9.63 -10.36 -32.26
CA LEU A 173 -9.15 -11.56 -31.60
C LEU A 173 -9.47 -12.75 -32.49
N ALA A 174 -8.55 -13.69 -32.63
CA ALA A 174 -8.71 -14.90 -33.41
C ALA A 174 -7.99 -16.07 -32.75
N THR A 175 -8.43 -17.31 -32.96
CA THR A 175 -7.58 -18.45 -32.59
C THR A 175 -6.43 -18.54 -33.60
N THR A 176 -5.20 -18.77 -33.15
CA THR A 176 -4.00 -18.83 -34.02
C THR A 176 -4.14 -19.88 -35.13
N ALA A 177 -4.91 -20.94 -34.87
CA ALA A 177 -5.25 -21.97 -35.85
C ALA A 177 -6.12 -21.44 -37.02
N SER A 178 -6.98 -20.44 -36.78
CA SER A 178 -7.90 -19.89 -37.78
C SER A 178 -7.20 -19.03 -38.86
N ARG A 179 -6.10 -18.37 -38.50
CA ARG A 179 -5.35 -17.42 -39.34
C ARG A 179 -6.23 -16.30 -39.95
N SER A 180 -7.28 -15.84 -39.25
CA SER A 180 -8.14 -14.74 -39.73
C SER A 180 -7.42 -13.40 -39.75
N ILE A 181 -6.64 -13.11 -38.70
CA ILE A 181 -5.68 -11.99 -38.62
C ILE A 181 -4.54 -12.31 -39.60
N ARG A 182 -4.77 -12.08 -40.89
CA ARG A 182 -3.79 -12.33 -41.94
C ARG A 182 -2.68 -11.31 -41.82
N SER A 183 -1.44 -11.77 -41.65
CA SER A 183 -0.31 -10.96 -42.08
C SER A 183 -0.49 -10.62 -43.56
N ARG A 184 -0.43 -9.33 -43.87
CA ARG A 184 -0.25 -8.89 -45.26
C ARG A 184 1.13 -9.40 -45.69
N GLY A 185 1.29 -9.75 -46.98
CA GLY A 185 2.47 -10.47 -47.47
C GLY A 185 3.80 -9.74 -47.25
N ALA A 186 4.92 -10.36 -47.61
CA ALA A 186 6.28 -9.88 -47.27
C ALA A 186 6.55 -8.37 -47.55
N ASP A 187 5.96 -7.80 -48.60
CA ASP A 187 6.07 -6.37 -48.94
C ASP A 187 5.41 -5.43 -47.91
N ALA A 188 4.45 -5.94 -47.13
CA ALA A 188 3.68 -5.23 -46.12
C ALA A 188 4.08 -5.60 -44.68
N ALA A 189 5.18 -6.34 -44.49
CA ALA A 189 5.82 -6.51 -43.18
C ALA A 189 6.46 -5.21 -42.62
N GLN A 190 6.23 -4.07 -43.29
CA GLN A 190 6.54 -2.73 -42.81
C GLN A 190 5.30 -2.01 -42.23
N ASP A 191 4.08 -2.48 -42.54
CA ASP A 191 2.81 -1.82 -42.19
C ASP A 191 2.27 -2.16 -40.79
N GLU A 192 2.73 -3.26 -40.15
CA GLU A 192 2.28 -3.71 -38.82
C GLU A 192 3.48 -4.27 -38.01
N ASP A 193 3.46 -4.14 -36.68
CA ASP A 193 4.44 -4.75 -35.77
C ASP A 193 3.93 -6.13 -35.32
N GLU A 194 4.57 -7.22 -35.77
CA GLU A 194 4.18 -8.59 -35.40
C GLU A 194 5.18 -9.23 -34.42
N HIS A 195 4.67 -9.87 -33.37
CA HIS A 195 5.45 -10.57 -32.35
C HIS A 195 4.84 -11.96 -32.06
N ASP A 196 5.61 -13.04 -32.25
CA ASP A 196 5.19 -14.38 -31.77
C ASP A 196 5.53 -14.53 -30.29
N LEU A 197 4.51 -14.83 -29.49
CA LEU A 197 4.65 -15.04 -28.05
C LEU A 197 4.88 -16.50 -27.66
N HIS A 198 4.88 -17.42 -28.64
CA HIS A 198 5.15 -18.85 -28.47
C HIS A 198 4.47 -19.50 -27.25
N GLY A 199 3.18 -19.22 -27.06
CA GLY A 199 2.36 -19.79 -25.99
C GLY A 199 2.38 -19.05 -24.65
N ARG A 200 3.18 -17.98 -24.50
CA ARG A 200 3.23 -17.16 -23.27
C ARG A 200 1.88 -16.61 -22.85
N PHE A 201 1.75 -16.32 -21.56
CA PHE A 201 0.52 -15.83 -20.98
C PHE A 201 0.31 -14.33 -21.25
N VAL A 202 -0.91 -13.96 -21.61
CA VAL A 202 -1.33 -12.57 -21.80
C VAL A 202 -2.56 -12.29 -20.94
N THR A 203 -2.55 -11.17 -20.23
CA THR A 203 -3.71 -10.65 -19.48
C THR A 203 -4.09 -9.25 -19.99
N PRO A 204 -5.28 -8.73 -19.65
CA PRO A 204 -5.52 -7.29 -19.67
C PRO A 204 -4.52 -6.59 -18.75
N GLY A 205 -4.37 -5.28 -18.95
CA GLY A 205 -3.72 -4.41 -17.97
C GLY A 205 -4.39 -4.50 -16.60
N LEU A 206 -3.57 -4.58 -15.54
CA LEU A 206 -4.09 -4.73 -14.18
C LEU A 206 -4.63 -3.38 -13.68
N VAL A 207 -5.68 -3.44 -12.86
CA VAL A 207 -6.44 -2.28 -12.40
C VAL A 207 -6.42 -2.19 -10.88
N ASP A 208 -5.64 -1.24 -10.34
CA ASP A 208 -5.55 -0.99 -8.91
C ASP A 208 -6.59 0.04 -8.46
N MET A 209 -7.73 -0.44 -7.93
CA MET A 209 -8.83 0.43 -7.56
C MET A 209 -8.64 1.21 -6.23
N HIS A 210 -7.44 1.17 -5.62
CA HIS A 210 -7.12 1.97 -4.43
C HIS A 210 -5.63 2.29 -4.34
N SER A 211 -5.26 3.49 -4.79
CA SER A 211 -3.87 3.97 -4.78
C SER A 211 -3.77 5.40 -4.22
N HIS A 212 -2.59 5.76 -3.70
CA HIS A 212 -2.21 7.12 -3.26
C HIS A 212 -0.94 7.63 -3.95
N HIS A 213 -0.39 6.90 -4.94
CA HIS A 213 0.68 7.43 -5.79
C HIS A 213 0.20 8.67 -6.57
N SER A 214 1.13 9.50 -7.05
CA SER A 214 0.90 10.89 -7.48
C SER A 214 0.41 11.86 -6.39
N THR A 215 -0.18 11.43 -5.25
CA THR A 215 -0.55 12.34 -4.14
C THR A 215 0.61 12.58 -3.19
N GLY A 216 1.45 11.56 -2.98
CA GLY A 216 2.85 11.67 -2.53
C GLY A 216 3.80 11.22 -3.63
N LEU A 217 5.09 11.50 -3.50
CA LEU A 217 6.14 10.96 -4.39
C LEU A 217 6.76 9.69 -3.80
N TRP A 218 7.31 8.82 -4.64
CA TRP A 218 8.49 8.03 -4.29
C TRP A 218 9.75 8.65 -4.95
N PRO A 219 10.81 8.98 -4.19
CA PRO A 219 10.95 8.90 -2.74
C PRO A 219 10.11 9.93 -1.96
N ALA A 220 9.51 9.48 -0.87
CA ALA A 220 8.63 10.30 -0.05
C ALA A 220 9.40 11.42 0.66
N LEU A 221 8.80 12.61 0.62
CA LEU A 221 9.23 13.80 1.34
C LEU A 221 8.00 14.40 2.02
N PRO A 222 8.06 14.80 3.30
CA PRO A 222 6.89 15.35 4.00
C PRO A 222 6.25 16.58 3.31
N VAL A 223 7.05 17.34 2.55
CA VAL A 223 6.60 18.52 1.78
C VAL A 223 5.82 18.17 0.50
N THR A 224 5.76 16.90 0.10
CA THR A 224 5.04 16.45 -1.10
C THR A 224 3.82 15.59 -0.80
N SER A 225 3.41 15.46 0.48
CA SER A 225 2.27 14.66 0.89
C SER A 225 0.96 15.45 0.87
N ASP A 226 0.13 15.21 -0.15
CA ASP A 226 -1.21 15.80 -0.31
C ASP A 226 -2.33 14.74 -0.24
N GLU A 227 -2.10 13.64 0.49
CA GLU A 227 -3.03 12.50 0.60
C GLU A 227 -4.27 12.80 1.50
N ASN A 228 -4.08 13.57 2.59
CA ASN A 228 -5.12 13.83 3.59
C ASN A 228 -5.12 15.30 4.05
N GLU A 229 -6.18 16.05 3.73
CA GLU A 229 -6.39 17.40 4.29
C GLU A 229 -7.01 17.33 5.69
N VAL A 230 -6.15 17.30 6.71
CA VAL A 230 -6.51 17.21 8.15
C VAL A 230 -6.55 18.57 8.85
N GLY A 231 -6.49 19.67 8.10
CA GLY A 231 -6.46 21.04 8.59
C GLY A 231 -7.67 21.40 9.44
N LYS A 232 -7.41 21.99 10.62
CA LYS A 232 -8.43 22.37 11.62
C LYS A 232 -9.50 23.34 11.11
N ALA A 233 -9.24 24.02 9.99
CA ALA A 233 -10.20 24.92 9.33
C ALA A 233 -11.26 24.19 8.47
N TYR A 234 -10.98 22.94 8.07
CA TYR A 234 -11.86 22.13 7.21
C TYR A 234 -12.56 21.02 8.00
N GLY A 235 -11.88 20.41 8.96
CA GLY A 235 -12.44 19.34 9.78
C GLY A 235 -12.64 18.03 9.01
N PRO A 236 -13.56 17.15 9.44
CA PRO A 236 -13.67 15.76 8.96
C PRO A 236 -14.41 15.59 7.60
N LEU A 237 -14.80 16.69 6.95
CA LEU A 237 -15.67 16.70 5.77
C LEU A 237 -15.09 17.62 4.69
N THR A 238 -14.41 17.03 3.71
CA THR A 238 -13.72 17.72 2.61
C THR A 238 -14.21 17.32 1.20
N PRO A 239 -15.53 17.09 0.92
CA PRO A 239 -16.02 16.65 -0.39
C PRO A 239 -15.76 17.63 -1.55
N PHE A 240 -15.38 18.87 -1.25
CA PHE A 240 -15.08 19.93 -2.21
C PHE A 240 -13.63 19.91 -2.72
N LEU A 241 -12.77 19.06 -2.14
CA LEU A 241 -11.39 18.85 -2.59
C LEU A 241 -11.32 17.73 -3.64
N ARG A 242 -10.30 17.75 -4.49
CA ARG A 242 -10.03 16.72 -5.50
C ARG A 242 -8.55 16.37 -5.48
N ILE A 243 -8.22 15.08 -5.62
CA ILE A 243 -6.84 14.65 -5.83
C ILE A 243 -6.25 15.20 -7.14
N LEU A 244 -7.10 15.45 -8.14
CA LEU A 244 -6.69 16.09 -9.40
C LEU A 244 -5.94 17.42 -9.16
N ASP A 245 -6.29 18.15 -8.10
CA ASP A 245 -5.72 19.45 -7.76
C ASP A 245 -4.32 19.34 -7.08
N SER A 246 -3.88 18.14 -6.68
CA SER A 246 -2.60 17.88 -5.99
C SER A 246 -1.71 16.80 -6.64
N MET A 247 -2.13 16.25 -7.78
CA MET A 247 -1.42 15.19 -8.51
C MET A 247 -0.05 15.62 -9.04
N LYS A 248 0.93 14.72 -8.92
CA LYS A 248 2.33 14.93 -9.29
C LYS A 248 2.68 14.01 -10.46
N ALA A 249 2.46 14.48 -11.69
CA ALA A 249 2.66 13.69 -12.91
C ALA A 249 4.13 13.28 -13.22
N TYR A 250 5.06 13.66 -12.34
CA TYR A 250 6.49 13.31 -12.36
C TYR A 250 6.86 12.30 -11.26
N ASP A 251 5.88 11.68 -10.60
CA ASP A 251 6.11 10.63 -9.58
C ASP A 251 6.64 9.34 -10.24
N ASP A 252 7.92 9.03 -10.00
CA ASP A 252 8.60 7.85 -10.54
C ASP A 252 8.00 6.52 -10.02
N ALA A 253 7.19 6.54 -8.95
CA ALA A 253 6.36 5.40 -8.55
C ALA A 253 5.52 4.88 -9.72
N THR A 254 4.98 5.77 -10.55
CA THR A 254 4.17 5.44 -11.75
C THR A 254 4.86 4.40 -12.64
N ARG A 255 6.18 4.54 -12.86
CA ARG A 255 6.97 3.60 -13.67
C ARG A 255 7.19 2.26 -12.97
N ILE A 256 7.40 2.28 -11.66
CA ILE A 256 7.59 1.07 -10.82
C ILE A 256 6.29 0.26 -10.79
N ILE A 257 5.15 0.92 -10.58
CA ILE A 257 3.80 0.36 -10.57
C ILE A 257 3.47 -0.26 -11.94
N MET A 258 3.67 0.51 -13.02
CA MET A 258 3.49 0.03 -14.40
C MET A 258 4.31 -1.23 -14.68
N SER A 259 5.56 -1.31 -14.19
CA SER A 259 6.42 -2.49 -14.40
C SER A 259 5.92 -3.80 -13.77
N GLY A 260 4.90 -3.72 -12.89
CA GLY A 260 4.15 -4.88 -12.38
C GLY A 260 2.93 -5.28 -13.23
N GLY A 261 2.71 -4.62 -14.38
CA GLY A 261 1.55 -4.83 -15.25
C GLY A 261 0.33 -3.97 -14.91
N VAL A 262 0.43 -3.08 -13.90
CA VAL A 262 -0.69 -2.22 -13.49
C VAL A 262 -0.80 -1.02 -14.41
N THR A 263 -1.73 -1.07 -15.36
CA THR A 263 -1.91 -0.02 -16.38
C THR A 263 -2.87 1.07 -15.93
N THR A 264 -3.78 0.78 -14.99
CA THR A 264 -4.82 1.71 -14.54
C THR A 264 -4.86 1.75 -13.01
N SER A 265 -5.04 2.94 -12.43
CA SER A 265 -5.22 3.12 -10.99
C SER A 265 -6.32 4.15 -10.66
N LEU A 266 -7.13 3.88 -9.64
CA LEU A 266 -8.02 4.88 -9.03
C LEU A 266 -7.27 5.53 -7.86
N ILE A 267 -6.84 6.77 -8.05
CA ILE A 267 -6.17 7.56 -7.03
C ILE A 267 -7.23 8.19 -6.13
N LEU A 268 -7.11 7.97 -4.82
CA LEU A 268 -8.07 8.44 -3.82
C LEU A 268 -7.36 9.33 -2.78
N PRO A 269 -8.07 10.26 -2.12
CA PRO A 269 -7.66 10.74 -0.80
C PRO A 269 -7.43 9.56 0.16
N GLY A 270 -6.74 9.81 1.26
CA GLY A 270 -6.45 8.81 2.29
C GLY A 270 -7.67 8.38 3.11
N SER A 271 -7.47 8.17 4.40
CA SER A 271 -8.53 7.68 5.31
C SER A 271 -8.64 8.45 6.62
N ALA A 272 -8.00 9.61 6.73
CA ALA A 272 -8.12 10.47 7.89
C ALA A 272 -9.53 11.05 8.06
N ASN A 273 -10.23 11.34 6.95
CA ASN A 273 -11.46 12.14 6.94
C ASN A 273 -12.70 11.24 6.75
N VAL A 274 -13.83 11.59 7.38
CA VAL A 274 -15.12 10.86 7.23
C VAL A 274 -15.60 10.93 5.77
N MET A 275 -15.36 12.06 5.11
CA MET A 275 -15.53 12.26 3.67
C MET A 275 -14.33 13.07 3.16
N GLY A 276 -13.42 12.42 2.43
CA GLY A 276 -12.08 12.95 2.13
C GLY A 276 -11.97 13.86 0.92
N GLY A 277 -12.83 13.68 -0.08
CA GLY A 277 -12.76 14.41 -1.36
C GLY A 277 -12.86 13.48 -2.56
N GLU A 278 -12.75 14.07 -3.75
CA GLU A 278 -12.87 13.34 -5.02
C GLU A 278 -11.56 12.66 -5.43
N GLY A 279 -11.66 11.40 -5.83
CA GLY A 279 -10.60 10.65 -6.51
C GLY A 279 -10.69 10.76 -8.03
N THR A 280 -9.68 10.25 -8.73
CA THR A 280 -9.62 10.24 -10.19
C THR A 280 -8.89 9.01 -10.74
N VAL A 281 -9.18 8.61 -11.97
CA VAL A 281 -8.61 7.39 -12.58
C VAL A 281 -7.55 7.76 -13.62
N VAL A 282 -6.37 7.17 -13.46
CA VAL A 282 -5.20 7.39 -14.31
C VAL A 282 -4.82 6.15 -15.12
N LYS A 283 -4.13 6.36 -16.23
CA LYS A 283 -3.22 5.38 -16.83
C LYS A 283 -1.83 5.57 -16.24
N ASN A 284 -1.17 4.48 -15.88
CA ASN A 284 0.16 4.52 -15.26
C ASN A 284 1.25 4.66 -16.33
N VAL A 285 1.34 5.84 -16.95
CA VAL A 285 2.30 6.18 -18.02
C VAL A 285 3.06 7.45 -17.64
N LEU A 286 4.29 7.31 -17.19
CA LEU A 286 5.17 8.44 -16.91
C LEU A 286 5.51 9.19 -18.22
N ARG A 287 5.50 10.53 -18.21
CA ARG A 287 5.70 11.38 -19.42
C ARG A 287 4.66 11.12 -20.52
N SER A 288 3.40 11.00 -20.10
CA SER A 288 2.24 10.86 -20.97
C SER A 288 2.04 12.02 -21.96
N GLY A 289 2.52 13.24 -21.61
CA GLY A 289 2.25 14.44 -22.39
C GLY A 289 2.74 14.37 -23.84
N GLU A 290 2.08 15.06 -24.78
CA GLU A 290 2.39 15.01 -26.22
C GLU A 290 3.89 15.18 -26.54
N LEU A 291 4.59 16.10 -25.87
CA LEU A 291 6.04 16.32 -26.03
C LEU A 291 6.92 15.52 -25.05
N GLY A 292 6.33 14.70 -24.19
CA GLY A 292 7.00 13.92 -23.13
C GLY A 292 7.05 14.66 -21.80
N GLU A 293 6.11 15.57 -21.59
CA GLU A 293 6.00 16.42 -20.42
C GLU A 293 5.16 15.77 -19.32
N TYR A 294 5.30 16.29 -18.10
CA TYR A 294 4.60 15.80 -16.92
C TYR A 294 3.23 16.48 -16.77
N VAL A 295 2.28 16.11 -17.64
CA VAL A 295 0.95 16.71 -17.73
C VAL A 295 -0.09 15.85 -17.00
N VAL A 296 -0.63 16.36 -15.89
CA VAL A 296 -1.63 15.66 -15.05
C VAL A 296 -2.88 15.27 -15.85
N GLU A 297 -3.40 16.18 -16.68
CA GLU A 297 -4.58 15.94 -17.52
C GLU A 297 -4.35 14.81 -18.54
N GLU A 298 -3.11 14.60 -19.02
CA GLU A 298 -2.76 13.50 -19.94
C GLU A 298 -2.42 12.18 -19.21
N LEU A 299 -2.38 12.15 -17.87
CA LEU A 299 -2.41 10.89 -17.11
C LEU A 299 -3.83 10.31 -17.03
N LEU A 300 -4.88 11.12 -17.15
CA LEU A 300 -6.24 10.67 -16.88
C LEU A 300 -6.71 9.64 -17.91
N LEU A 301 -7.34 8.56 -17.44
CA LEU A 301 -7.93 7.55 -18.32
C LEU A 301 -9.02 8.17 -19.22
N GLU A 302 -9.74 9.15 -18.69
CA GLU A 302 -10.78 9.94 -19.37
C GLU A 302 -10.27 11.28 -19.94
N HIS A 303 -8.97 11.39 -20.22
CA HIS A 303 -8.43 12.48 -21.03
C HIS A 303 -9.15 12.56 -22.40
N ASN A 304 -9.30 13.77 -22.93
CA ASN A 304 -10.14 14.15 -24.07
C ASN A 304 -11.65 13.85 -23.96
N ILE A 305 -12.15 13.33 -22.83
CA ILE A 305 -13.58 13.34 -22.49
C ILE A 305 -13.89 14.66 -21.77
N PRO A 306 -14.99 15.38 -22.11
CA PRO A 306 -15.38 16.62 -21.41
C PRO A 306 -15.56 16.41 -19.89
N PRO A 307 -15.06 17.30 -19.00
CA PRO A 307 -15.10 17.09 -17.56
C PRO A 307 -16.50 16.84 -16.94
N ASN A 308 -17.55 17.34 -17.57
CA ASN A 308 -18.95 17.13 -17.16
C ASN A 308 -19.55 15.78 -17.60
N ALA A 309 -18.79 14.98 -18.38
CA ALA A 309 -19.13 13.63 -18.83
C ALA A 309 -18.14 12.57 -18.31
N ARG A 310 -17.15 12.95 -17.49
CA ARG A 310 -16.22 12.04 -16.80
C ARG A 310 -16.88 11.37 -15.59
N HIS A 311 -16.40 10.20 -15.23
CA HIS A 311 -16.75 9.54 -13.98
C HIS A 311 -16.13 10.27 -12.77
N ARG A 312 -16.88 10.33 -11.66
CA ARG A 312 -16.47 10.98 -10.42
C ARG A 312 -16.56 9.99 -9.26
N TYR A 313 -15.62 10.07 -8.32
CA TYR A 313 -15.45 9.10 -7.24
C TYR A 313 -15.27 9.84 -5.92
N MET A 314 -16.03 9.52 -4.87
CA MET A 314 -15.86 10.12 -3.52
C MET A 314 -15.24 9.12 -2.57
N LYS A 315 -14.15 9.52 -1.89
CA LYS A 315 -13.58 8.74 -0.78
C LYS A 315 -14.29 9.08 0.53
N LEU A 316 -14.72 8.05 1.26
CA LEU A 316 -15.18 8.13 2.64
C LEU A 316 -14.39 7.18 3.55
N ALA A 317 -14.46 7.41 4.87
CA ALA A 317 -13.92 6.50 5.88
C ALA A 317 -14.82 6.40 7.12
N CYS A 318 -14.83 5.20 7.72
CA CYS A 318 -15.44 4.90 9.01
C CYS A 318 -14.35 4.43 10.00
N GLY A 319 -14.73 3.78 11.11
CA GLY A 319 -13.77 3.08 11.96
C GLY A 319 -12.75 3.95 12.70
N GLU A 320 -11.56 3.40 12.93
CA GLU A 320 -10.54 3.93 13.84
C GLU A 320 -9.81 5.15 13.29
N ASN A 321 -9.56 5.23 11.97
CA ASN A 321 -8.75 6.30 11.39
C ASN A 321 -9.37 7.71 11.60
N PRO A 322 -10.60 8.02 11.12
CA PRO A 322 -11.24 9.30 11.40
C PRO A 322 -11.62 9.49 12.87
N LYS A 323 -11.84 8.40 13.63
CA LYS A 323 -12.00 8.46 15.08
C LYS A 323 -10.75 9.01 15.76
N ARG A 324 -9.57 8.51 15.40
CA ARG A 324 -8.26 8.87 15.97
C ARG A 324 -7.82 10.28 15.56
N VAL A 325 -7.94 10.64 14.28
CA VAL A 325 -7.48 11.95 13.77
C VAL A 325 -8.25 13.12 14.40
N TYR A 326 -9.56 13.00 14.58
CA TYR A 326 -10.41 14.09 15.07
C TYR A 326 -10.88 13.94 16.52
N GLY A 327 -10.46 12.89 17.25
CA GLY A 327 -10.88 12.65 18.64
C GLY A 327 -12.37 12.28 18.78
N HIS A 328 -12.93 11.63 17.77
CA HIS A 328 -14.35 11.28 17.67
C HIS A 328 -14.69 9.92 18.30
N THR A 329 -15.94 9.46 18.10
CA THR A 329 -16.39 8.08 18.28
C THR A 329 -17.04 7.57 16.97
N ARG A 330 -17.25 6.26 16.81
CA ARG A 330 -18.02 5.71 15.66
C ARG A 330 -19.41 6.36 15.54
N MET A 331 -20.07 6.64 16.66
CA MET A 331 -21.34 7.37 16.70
C MET A 331 -21.23 8.80 16.15
N ALA A 332 -20.17 9.53 16.50
CA ALA A 332 -19.94 10.88 16.00
C ALA A 332 -19.64 10.87 14.49
N ASN A 333 -18.80 9.96 14.00
CA ASN A 333 -18.53 9.80 12.56
C ASN A 333 -19.83 9.54 11.77
N ALA A 334 -20.69 8.65 12.27
CA ALA A 334 -22.00 8.36 11.66
C ALA A 334 -23.00 9.53 11.74
N PHE A 335 -22.96 10.35 12.79
CA PHE A 335 -23.77 11.57 12.88
C PHE A 335 -23.27 12.66 11.93
N ILE A 336 -21.96 12.90 11.85
CA ILE A 336 -21.32 13.88 10.97
C ILE A 336 -21.63 13.58 9.50
N LEU A 337 -21.57 12.31 9.10
CA LEU A 337 -21.94 11.90 7.74
C LEU A 337 -23.44 12.11 7.46
N ARG A 338 -24.30 11.78 8.42
CA ARG A 338 -25.75 12.00 8.31
C ARG A 338 -26.12 13.48 8.21
N ASP A 339 -25.47 14.36 8.97
CA ASP A 339 -25.65 15.81 8.87
C ASP A 339 -25.25 16.34 7.49
N GLN A 340 -24.10 15.91 6.96
CA GLN A 340 -23.64 16.28 5.62
C GLN A 340 -24.64 15.84 4.53
N PHE A 341 -25.16 14.62 4.59
CA PHE A 341 -26.21 14.18 3.67
C PHE A 341 -27.56 14.89 3.89
N ALA A 342 -27.94 15.23 5.12
CA ALA A 342 -29.14 16.02 5.41
C ALA A 342 -29.07 17.43 4.81
N ARG A 343 -27.93 18.11 4.99
CA ARG A 343 -27.64 19.43 4.41
C ARG A 343 -27.58 19.37 2.88
N ALA A 344 -26.93 18.35 2.32
CA ALA A 344 -26.94 18.11 0.87
C ALA A 344 -28.36 17.87 0.34
N LYS A 345 -29.19 17.06 1.01
CA LYS A 345 -30.59 16.81 0.59
C LYS A 345 -31.45 18.08 0.67
N ALA A 346 -31.24 18.93 1.67
CA ALA A 346 -31.89 20.23 1.77
C ALA A 346 -31.39 21.26 0.73
N HIS A 347 -30.20 21.06 0.15
CA HIS A 347 -29.69 21.87 -0.96
C HIS A 347 -30.16 21.33 -2.32
N LEU A 348 -30.20 20.01 -2.49
CA LEU A 348 -30.79 19.29 -3.63
C LEU A 348 -32.23 19.75 -3.86
N GLN A 349 -33.08 19.72 -2.81
CA GLN A 349 -34.47 20.17 -2.92
C GLN A 349 -34.56 21.61 -3.45
N LYS A 350 -33.73 22.55 -2.97
CA LYS A 350 -33.73 23.94 -3.45
C LYS A 350 -33.32 24.06 -4.92
N GLN A 351 -32.39 23.23 -5.39
CA GLN A 351 -32.01 23.19 -6.80
C GLN A 351 -33.15 22.65 -7.65
N ASP A 352 -33.80 21.58 -7.21
CA ASP A 352 -34.89 20.94 -7.94
C ASP A 352 -36.15 21.84 -7.95
N ASP A 353 -36.53 22.45 -6.81
CA ASP A 353 -37.59 23.47 -6.69
C ASP A 353 -37.37 24.64 -7.67
N TYR A 354 -36.13 25.14 -7.75
CA TYR A 354 -35.75 26.23 -8.64
C TYR A 354 -35.83 25.81 -10.12
N CYS A 355 -35.47 24.57 -10.43
CA CYS A 355 -35.56 24.05 -11.79
C CYS A 355 -36.98 23.75 -12.25
N ASP A 356 -37.87 23.31 -11.36
CA ASP A 356 -39.29 23.15 -11.68
C ASP A 356 -39.97 24.51 -11.87
N ALA A 357 -39.60 25.53 -11.07
CA ALA A 357 -40.03 26.91 -11.30
C ALA A 357 -39.53 27.47 -12.64
N LEU A 358 -38.26 27.23 -13.00
CA LEU A 358 -37.69 27.62 -14.29
C LEU A 358 -38.37 26.89 -15.46
N ALA A 359 -38.65 25.60 -15.32
CA ALA A 359 -39.35 24.79 -16.32
C ALA A 359 -40.80 25.25 -16.52
N SER A 360 -41.48 25.76 -15.48
CA SER A 360 -42.84 26.29 -15.60
C SER A 360 -42.96 27.50 -16.56
N LEU A 361 -41.87 28.26 -16.74
CA LEU A 361 -41.76 29.36 -17.71
C LEU A 361 -41.46 28.87 -19.13
N SER A 362 -41.06 27.60 -19.30
CA SER A 362 -40.53 27.02 -20.52
C SER A 362 -41.50 25.97 -21.10
N SER A 363 -42.75 26.37 -21.35
CA SER A 363 -43.78 25.47 -21.90
C SER A 363 -43.53 25.15 -23.38
N PRO A 364 -43.78 23.91 -23.86
CA PRO A 364 -43.52 23.56 -25.26
C PRO A 364 -44.54 24.23 -26.19
N GLY A 365 -44.11 25.18 -27.01
CA GLY A 365 -44.97 25.84 -28.00
C GLY A 365 -44.58 27.28 -28.38
N SER A 366 -43.65 27.92 -27.65
CA SER A 366 -43.07 29.21 -28.02
C SER A 366 -41.61 29.04 -28.46
N ASP A 367 -41.36 29.09 -29.77
CA ASP A 367 -40.01 29.06 -30.35
C ASP A 367 -39.30 30.44 -30.32
N ASP A 368 -39.94 31.46 -29.74
CA ASP A 368 -39.50 32.86 -29.81
C ASP A 368 -38.65 33.32 -28.61
N ASP A 369 -37.66 34.17 -28.90
CA ASP A 369 -36.84 34.86 -27.89
C ASP A 369 -37.62 35.94 -27.09
N ASP A 370 -38.89 36.19 -27.41
CA ASP A 370 -39.56 37.48 -27.18
C ASP A 370 -40.06 37.79 -25.75
N ASP A 371 -40.16 36.83 -24.80
CA ASP A 371 -40.44 37.17 -23.39
C ASP A 371 -39.19 37.25 -22.50
N ASP A 372 -38.36 38.19 -22.91
CA ASP A 372 -37.16 38.64 -22.25
C ASP A 372 -37.43 39.25 -20.85
N ASP A 373 -38.64 39.77 -20.60
CA ASP A 373 -39.02 40.35 -19.31
C ASP A 373 -39.46 39.31 -18.27
N LEU A 374 -40.13 38.21 -18.66
CA LEU A 374 -40.32 37.05 -17.77
C LEU A 374 -38.99 36.42 -17.38
N LYS A 375 -38.05 36.23 -18.34
CA LYS A 375 -36.69 35.75 -18.07
C LYS A 375 -35.97 36.64 -17.05
N ARG A 376 -36.04 37.96 -17.22
CA ARG A 376 -35.51 38.96 -16.27
C ARG A 376 -36.23 38.94 -14.91
N SER A 377 -37.55 38.81 -14.90
CA SER A 377 -38.35 38.73 -13.66
C SER A 377 -37.94 37.52 -12.84
N PHE A 378 -37.84 36.34 -13.46
CA PHE A 378 -37.46 35.10 -12.77
C PHE A 378 -36.15 35.23 -12.00
N VAL A 379 -35.08 35.73 -12.64
CA VAL A 379 -33.76 35.89 -11.99
C VAL A 379 -33.76 37.00 -10.93
N ARG A 380 -34.59 38.05 -11.11
CA ARG A 380 -34.77 39.11 -10.10
C ARG A 380 -35.51 38.59 -8.85
N ASP A 381 -36.52 37.76 -9.06
CA ASP A 381 -37.47 37.34 -8.03
C ASP A 381 -37.02 36.06 -7.30
N ASN A 382 -36.24 35.18 -7.95
CA ASN A 382 -35.73 33.92 -7.39
C ASN A 382 -34.19 33.91 -7.18
N GLY A 383 -33.45 34.82 -7.81
CA GLY A 383 -31.98 34.86 -7.77
C GLY A 383 -31.32 33.89 -8.74
N ASP A 384 -30.05 33.55 -8.47
CA ASP A 384 -29.29 32.54 -9.21
C ASP A 384 -29.67 31.12 -8.81
N PHE A 385 -29.37 30.16 -9.70
CA PHE A 385 -29.45 28.73 -9.38
C PHE A 385 -28.69 28.41 -8.06
N PRO A 386 -29.32 27.74 -7.07
CA PRO A 386 -28.70 27.50 -5.78
C PRO A 386 -27.42 26.66 -5.88
N THR A 387 -26.28 27.26 -5.57
CA THR A 387 -24.97 26.58 -5.55
C THR A 387 -24.31 26.67 -4.18
N ASP A 388 -23.72 25.56 -3.73
CA ASP A 388 -22.81 25.51 -2.58
C ASP A 388 -21.70 24.52 -2.90
N LEU A 389 -20.48 25.05 -3.10
CA LEU A 389 -19.30 24.26 -3.45
C LEU A 389 -18.97 23.20 -2.38
N LYS A 390 -19.33 23.42 -1.10
CA LYS A 390 -19.12 22.44 -0.01
C LYS A 390 -20.17 21.33 0.02
N LEU A 391 -21.22 21.43 -0.78
CA LEU A 391 -22.27 20.42 -0.92
C LEU A 391 -22.33 19.80 -2.32
N GLU A 392 -21.76 20.44 -3.36
CA GLU A 392 -21.88 20.02 -4.77
C GLU A 392 -21.61 18.51 -4.97
N SER A 393 -20.42 18.02 -4.61
CA SER A 393 -20.07 16.60 -4.76
C SER A 393 -21.00 15.68 -3.94
N THR A 394 -21.46 16.11 -2.76
CA THR A 394 -22.43 15.34 -1.94
C THR A 394 -23.82 15.33 -2.59
N VAL A 395 -24.27 16.43 -3.19
CA VAL A 395 -25.51 16.51 -3.97
C VAL A 395 -25.40 15.67 -5.25
N ALA A 396 -24.23 15.62 -5.87
CA ALA A 396 -23.96 14.76 -7.01
C ALA A 396 -23.96 13.27 -6.62
N MET A 397 -23.51 12.88 -5.40
CA MET A 397 -23.73 11.54 -4.85
C MET A 397 -25.22 11.22 -4.67
N LEU A 398 -26.03 12.16 -4.14
CA LEU A 398 -27.48 11.98 -4.00
C LEU A 398 -28.20 11.80 -5.35
N ARG A 399 -27.67 12.39 -6.42
CA ARG A 399 -28.14 12.21 -7.81
C ARG A 399 -27.51 10.99 -8.51
N GLY A 400 -26.68 10.19 -7.84
CA GLY A 400 -26.02 9.02 -8.43
C GLY A 400 -24.91 9.35 -9.45
N ARG A 401 -24.41 10.58 -9.47
CA ARG A 401 -23.39 11.09 -10.42
C ARG A 401 -21.95 11.04 -9.87
N VAL A 402 -21.76 10.53 -8.65
CA VAL A 402 -20.45 10.34 -8.00
C VAL A 402 -20.46 8.98 -7.28
N ALA A 403 -19.57 8.08 -7.67
CA ALA A 403 -19.45 6.73 -7.12
C ALA A 403 -18.82 6.75 -5.72
N MET A 404 -19.41 6.02 -4.76
CA MET A 404 -18.96 6.02 -3.36
C MET A 404 -17.95 4.90 -3.08
N HIS A 405 -16.73 5.28 -2.73
CA HIS A 405 -15.63 4.38 -2.36
C HIS A 405 -15.28 4.57 -0.88
N ASN A 406 -15.53 3.56 -0.05
CA ASN A 406 -15.54 3.74 1.40
C ASN A 406 -14.58 2.82 2.16
N HIS A 407 -13.64 3.41 2.90
CA HIS A 407 -12.74 2.73 3.83
C HIS A 407 -13.53 2.25 5.07
N CYS A 408 -13.65 0.93 5.22
CA CYS A 408 -14.19 0.28 6.43
C CYS A 408 -13.55 -1.10 6.62
N TYR A 409 -13.57 -1.60 7.86
CA TYR A 409 -12.97 -2.88 8.21
C TYR A 409 -13.95 -3.85 8.88
N LEU A 410 -14.72 -3.37 9.88
CA LEU A 410 -15.51 -4.21 10.77
C LEU A 410 -17.00 -4.31 10.38
N PRO A 411 -17.70 -5.39 10.80
CA PRO A 411 -19.13 -5.58 10.59
C PRO A 411 -20.02 -4.38 10.97
N GLU A 412 -19.85 -3.79 12.16
CA GLU A 412 -20.73 -2.70 12.63
C GLU A 412 -20.48 -1.38 11.88
N ASP A 413 -19.28 -1.22 11.35
CA ASP A 413 -18.85 -0.11 10.50
C ASP A 413 -19.47 -0.21 9.10
N PHE A 414 -19.46 -1.40 8.47
CA PHE A 414 -20.17 -1.66 7.21
C PHE A 414 -21.68 -1.44 7.37
N GLU A 415 -22.30 -2.06 8.38
CA GLU A 415 -23.75 -1.98 8.62
C GLU A 415 -24.19 -0.54 8.89
N THR A 416 -23.40 0.22 9.66
CA THR A 416 -23.66 1.64 9.93
C THR A 416 -23.54 2.48 8.66
N MET A 417 -22.54 2.22 7.81
CA MET A 417 -22.42 2.92 6.53
C MET A 417 -23.62 2.64 5.63
N LEU A 418 -23.98 1.36 5.44
CA LEU A 418 -25.11 0.96 4.58
C LEU A 418 -26.45 1.49 5.10
N ARG A 419 -26.65 1.53 6.42
CA ARG A 419 -27.81 2.18 7.05
C ARG A 419 -27.85 3.67 6.72
N VAL A 420 -26.77 4.41 6.97
CA VAL A 420 -26.73 5.86 6.74
C VAL A 420 -26.89 6.18 5.26
N THR A 421 -26.22 5.50 4.34
CA THR A 421 -26.35 5.81 2.91
C THR A 421 -27.75 5.47 2.38
N ARG A 422 -28.38 4.40 2.87
CA ARG A 422 -29.77 4.01 2.54
C ARG A 422 -30.82 5.02 3.02
N GLU A 423 -30.58 5.76 4.11
CA GLU A 423 -31.46 6.88 4.54
C GLU A 423 -31.56 8.01 3.49
N TYR A 424 -30.58 8.09 2.58
CA TYR A 424 -30.49 9.14 1.55
C TYR A 424 -30.48 8.61 0.11
N GLY A 425 -30.60 7.30 -0.11
CA GLY A 425 -30.60 6.67 -1.44
C GLY A 425 -29.22 6.54 -2.09
N VAL A 426 -28.13 6.70 -1.33
CA VAL A 426 -26.75 6.61 -1.85
C VAL A 426 -26.30 5.15 -1.89
N ARG A 427 -25.83 4.69 -3.05
CA ARG A 427 -25.22 3.36 -3.23
C ARG A 427 -23.72 3.40 -2.92
N VAL A 428 -23.28 2.56 -2.00
CA VAL A 428 -21.85 2.24 -1.82
C VAL A 428 -21.39 1.42 -3.03
N ARG A 429 -20.31 1.83 -3.71
CA ARG A 429 -19.78 1.10 -4.87
C ARG A 429 -18.81 0.01 -4.45
N ALA A 430 -17.93 0.33 -3.50
CA ALA A 430 -16.99 -0.61 -2.92
C ALA A 430 -16.68 -0.29 -1.45
N PHE A 431 -16.50 -1.36 -0.65
CA PHE A 431 -15.82 -1.27 0.64
C PHE A 431 -14.34 -1.58 0.46
N HIS A 432 -13.50 -0.68 0.95
CA HIS A 432 -12.04 -0.76 0.86
C HIS A 432 -11.43 -1.30 2.17
N HIS A 433 -10.30 -1.99 2.04
CA HIS A 433 -9.58 -2.74 3.09
C HIS A 433 -10.42 -3.93 3.59
N ALA A 434 -11.53 -3.67 4.26
CA ALA A 434 -12.66 -4.60 4.46
C ALA A 434 -12.29 -6.01 4.99
N LEU A 435 -11.24 -6.10 5.82
CA LEU A 435 -10.61 -7.37 6.22
C LEU A 435 -11.53 -8.35 6.98
N GLU A 436 -12.65 -7.87 7.53
CA GLU A 436 -13.61 -8.71 8.26
C GLU A 436 -14.94 -8.91 7.49
N ALA A 437 -15.02 -8.48 6.23
CA ALA A 437 -16.18 -8.68 5.36
C ALA A 437 -16.57 -10.16 5.18
N TRP A 438 -15.58 -11.07 5.24
CA TRP A 438 -15.79 -12.52 5.16
C TRP A 438 -16.68 -13.07 6.29
N GLN A 439 -16.83 -12.36 7.41
CA GLN A 439 -17.70 -12.75 8.52
C GLN A 439 -19.19 -12.47 8.23
N VAL A 440 -19.49 -11.55 7.30
CA VAL A 440 -20.84 -11.00 7.09
C VAL A 440 -21.31 -10.91 5.62
N PRO A 441 -21.02 -11.89 4.73
CA PRO A 441 -21.38 -11.80 3.31
C PRO A 441 -22.90 -11.64 3.08
N GLU A 442 -23.74 -12.37 3.81
CA GLU A 442 -25.20 -12.27 3.65
C GLU A 442 -25.77 -10.92 4.10
N MET A 443 -25.13 -10.23 5.05
CA MET A 443 -25.48 -8.85 5.41
C MET A 443 -25.11 -7.90 4.27
N LEU A 444 -23.91 -8.02 3.72
CA LEU A 444 -23.46 -7.20 2.59
C LEU A 444 -24.39 -7.35 1.37
N LYS A 445 -24.87 -8.56 1.07
CA LYS A 445 -25.93 -8.79 0.05
C LYS A 445 -27.26 -8.12 0.40
N ALA A 446 -27.79 -8.38 1.61
CA ALA A 446 -29.12 -7.90 2.01
C ALA A 446 -29.19 -6.36 2.12
N TYR A 447 -28.04 -5.72 2.33
CA TYR A 447 -27.94 -4.27 2.43
C TYR A 447 -27.44 -3.59 1.13
N GLY A 448 -26.66 -4.28 0.28
CA GLY A 448 -25.89 -3.68 -0.79
C GLY A 448 -26.02 -4.37 -2.15
N GLU A 449 -26.58 -3.67 -3.13
CA GLU A 449 -26.64 -4.13 -4.52
C GLU A 449 -25.27 -4.03 -5.21
N ASN A 450 -24.70 -5.20 -5.56
CA ASN A 450 -23.45 -5.32 -6.31
C ASN A 450 -22.33 -4.43 -5.74
N ILE A 451 -21.99 -4.65 -4.46
CA ILE A 451 -20.88 -4.01 -3.77
C ILE A 451 -19.61 -4.86 -3.96
N THR A 452 -18.52 -4.22 -4.38
CA THR A 452 -17.20 -4.86 -4.43
C THR A 452 -16.50 -4.76 -3.07
N VAL A 453 -15.83 -5.84 -2.66
CA VAL A 453 -14.90 -5.85 -1.51
C VAL A 453 -13.48 -5.72 -2.04
N ALA A 454 -12.88 -4.55 -1.85
CA ALA A 454 -11.54 -4.20 -2.31
C ALA A 454 -10.53 -4.34 -1.16
N THR A 455 -9.91 -5.51 -1.06
CA THR A 455 -9.20 -5.99 0.14
C THR A 455 -7.73 -6.33 -0.13
N PHE A 456 -7.05 -6.86 0.89
CA PHE A 456 -5.73 -7.46 0.80
C PHE A 456 -5.86 -8.98 0.91
N ALA A 457 -4.93 -9.75 0.35
CA ALA A 457 -4.90 -11.19 0.59
C ALA A 457 -4.37 -11.51 2.00
N GLU A 458 -3.50 -10.64 2.53
CA GLU A 458 -2.67 -10.94 3.70
C GLU A 458 -2.40 -9.77 4.66
N PHE A 459 -2.33 -8.51 4.18
CA PHE A 459 -1.94 -7.36 5.00
C PHE A 459 -2.99 -7.04 6.06
N SER A 460 -2.60 -7.18 7.33
CA SER A 460 -3.50 -7.22 8.49
C SER A 460 -2.72 -7.25 9.81
N LEU A 461 -3.38 -7.45 10.95
CA LEU A 461 -2.83 -7.50 12.32
C LEU A 461 -2.21 -6.20 12.87
N TYR A 462 -2.12 -5.14 12.06
CA TYR A 462 -1.56 -3.85 12.49
C TYR A 462 -2.49 -3.02 13.40
N LYS A 463 -3.82 -3.11 13.21
CA LYS A 463 -4.86 -2.40 13.99
C LYS A 463 -5.86 -3.38 14.60
N PHE A 464 -6.63 -2.95 15.62
CA PHE A 464 -7.76 -3.73 16.14
C PHE A 464 -8.78 -4.02 15.04
N GLU A 465 -9.17 -3.03 14.24
CA GLU A 465 -10.05 -3.25 13.09
C GLU A 465 -9.41 -4.09 11.97
N ALA A 466 -8.11 -4.36 12.01
CA ALA A 466 -7.42 -5.26 11.08
C ALA A 466 -7.09 -6.65 11.71
N TYR A 467 -7.69 -6.99 12.85
CA TYR A 467 -7.22 -8.08 13.71
C TYR A 467 -7.86 -9.45 13.46
N ALA A 468 -9.08 -9.59 12.90
CA ALA A 468 -9.64 -10.90 12.49
C ALA A 468 -9.75 -11.07 10.95
N PRO A 469 -8.62 -10.97 10.21
CA PRO A 469 -8.55 -11.27 8.79
C PRO A 469 -8.69 -12.77 8.54
N SER A 470 -9.16 -13.15 7.34
CA SER A 470 -9.04 -14.52 6.83
C SER A 470 -8.21 -14.52 5.55
N LEU A 471 -7.22 -15.41 5.45
CA LEU A 471 -6.47 -15.61 4.20
C LEU A 471 -7.38 -16.19 3.09
N SER A 472 -8.43 -16.91 3.49
CA SER A 472 -9.48 -17.41 2.60
C SER A 472 -10.60 -16.38 2.33
N THR A 473 -10.43 -15.09 2.69
CA THR A 473 -11.43 -14.03 2.47
C THR A 473 -11.91 -13.98 1.02
N GLY A 474 -10.99 -14.07 0.06
CA GLY A 474 -11.33 -14.07 -1.37
C GLY A 474 -12.31 -15.20 -1.72
N ARG A 475 -11.96 -16.44 -1.36
CA ARG A 475 -12.81 -17.61 -1.55
C ARG A 475 -14.17 -17.45 -0.88
N ILE A 476 -14.21 -17.08 0.41
CA ILE A 476 -15.47 -17.01 1.18
C ILE A 476 -16.43 -15.99 0.56
N LEU A 477 -15.92 -14.88 0.06
CA LEU A 477 -16.73 -13.86 -0.61
C LEU A 477 -17.21 -14.31 -2.00
N ASP A 478 -16.37 -14.98 -2.80
CA ASP A 478 -16.73 -15.51 -4.12
C ASP A 478 -17.68 -16.73 -4.06
N GLU A 479 -17.52 -17.64 -3.10
CA GLU A 479 -18.50 -18.70 -2.79
C GLU A 479 -19.87 -18.11 -2.42
N HIS A 480 -19.87 -16.90 -1.86
CA HIS A 480 -21.07 -16.11 -1.62
C HIS A 480 -21.41 -15.12 -2.75
N GLY A 481 -20.72 -15.12 -3.89
CA GLY A 481 -21.03 -14.27 -5.05
C GLY A 481 -20.83 -12.76 -4.83
N ILE A 482 -19.98 -12.36 -3.90
CA ILE A 482 -19.56 -10.97 -3.68
C ILE A 482 -18.28 -10.71 -4.50
N PRO A 483 -18.25 -9.73 -5.41
CA PRO A 483 -17.05 -9.40 -6.17
C PRO A 483 -15.89 -8.99 -5.27
N VAL A 484 -14.76 -9.70 -5.37
CA VAL A 484 -13.53 -9.39 -4.65
C VAL A 484 -12.54 -8.72 -5.59
N ALA A 485 -11.98 -7.59 -5.17
CA ALA A 485 -10.79 -7.01 -5.79
C ALA A 485 -9.62 -7.06 -4.81
N TYR A 486 -8.42 -7.37 -5.28
CA TYR A 486 -7.19 -7.12 -4.53
C TYR A 486 -6.60 -5.79 -4.96
N LYS A 487 -6.27 -4.92 -4.00
CA LYS A 487 -5.75 -3.56 -4.23
C LYS A 487 -4.44 -3.31 -3.50
N SER A 488 -3.72 -2.26 -3.90
CA SER A 488 -2.38 -1.97 -3.37
C SER A 488 -2.37 -1.21 -2.04
N ASP A 489 -3.22 -0.19 -1.91
CA ASP A 489 -3.08 0.87 -0.89
C ASP A 489 -1.81 1.73 -1.04
N HIS A 490 -1.14 1.69 -2.21
CA HIS A 490 0.19 2.24 -2.44
C HIS A 490 0.29 3.69 -1.97
N GLY A 491 1.05 3.88 -0.90
CA GLY A 491 1.42 5.18 -0.32
C GLY A 491 2.91 5.20 0.04
N PRO A 492 3.35 5.87 1.12
CA PRO A 492 4.76 5.99 1.49
C PRO A 492 5.39 4.71 2.09
N ALA A 493 4.73 3.55 1.98
CA ALA A 493 5.09 2.29 2.64
C ALA A 493 5.43 1.19 1.62
N SER A 494 6.60 0.55 1.73
CA SER A 494 7.02 -0.49 0.79
C SER A 494 6.12 -1.72 0.81
N GLU A 495 5.49 -2.00 1.96
CA GLU A 495 4.50 -3.07 2.16
C GLU A 495 3.26 -2.92 1.25
N THR A 496 2.97 -1.72 0.75
CA THR A 496 1.80 -1.38 -0.08
C THR A 496 2.10 -1.30 -1.59
N ASN A 497 3.28 -1.76 -2.02
CA ASN A 497 3.76 -1.55 -3.39
C ASN A 497 2.88 -2.19 -4.49
N ALA A 498 2.09 -1.37 -5.20
CA ALA A 498 1.20 -1.80 -6.29
C ALA A 498 1.87 -2.60 -7.42
N LYS A 499 3.20 -2.53 -7.60
CA LYS A 499 3.95 -3.42 -8.52
C LYS A 499 3.63 -4.91 -8.29
N TYR A 500 3.20 -5.29 -7.08
CA TYR A 500 2.95 -6.67 -6.70
C TYR A 500 1.46 -7.02 -6.45
N ILE A 501 0.47 -6.30 -7.01
CA ILE A 501 -0.95 -6.72 -6.83
C ILE A 501 -1.26 -8.11 -7.43
N MET A 502 -0.58 -8.53 -8.50
CA MET A 502 -0.70 -9.90 -9.03
C MET A 502 -0.23 -10.96 -8.01
N PHE A 503 0.69 -10.62 -7.11
CA PHE A 503 1.07 -11.50 -6.00
C PHE A 503 -0.08 -11.65 -4.99
N GLN A 504 -0.86 -10.60 -4.70
CA GLN A 504 -2.06 -10.72 -3.87
C GLN A 504 -3.08 -11.69 -4.49
N ALA A 505 -3.29 -11.61 -5.81
CA ALA A 505 -4.12 -12.58 -6.54
C ALA A 505 -3.56 -14.02 -6.45
N GLY A 506 -2.24 -14.19 -6.56
CA GLY A 506 -1.55 -15.47 -6.36
C GLY A 506 -1.74 -16.06 -4.95
N VAL A 507 -1.65 -15.23 -3.90
CA VAL A 507 -1.95 -15.63 -2.52
C VAL A 507 -3.43 -16.00 -2.36
N GLY A 508 -4.35 -15.21 -2.92
CA GLY A 508 -5.78 -15.54 -2.95
C GLY A 508 -6.06 -16.90 -3.60
N HIS A 509 -5.41 -17.19 -4.72
CA HIS A 509 -5.50 -18.49 -5.39
C HIS A 509 -4.91 -19.62 -4.54
N ALA A 510 -3.75 -19.39 -3.90
CA ALA A 510 -3.16 -20.35 -2.97
C ALA A 510 -4.13 -20.70 -1.83
N PHE A 511 -4.94 -19.73 -1.36
CA PHE A 511 -6.02 -19.92 -0.37
C PHE A 511 -7.41 -20.21 -0.98
N HIS A 512 -7.43 -20.91 -2.12
CA HIS A 512 -8.60 -21.53 -2.76
C HIS A 512 -9.61 -20.57 -3.43
N LEU A 513 -9.22 -19.36 -3.80
CA LEU A 513 -9.95 -18.59 -4.82
C LEU A 513 -9.73 -19.25 -6.20
N PRO A 514 -10.75 -19.47 -7.05
CA PRO A 514 -10.54 -20.03 -8.39
C PRO A 514 -9.57 -19.21 -9.26
N GLU A 515 -8.97 -19.85 -10.26
CA GLU A 515 -7.96 -19.25 -11.16
C GLU A 515 -8.50 -18.01 -11.91
N ASP A 516 -9.67 -18.16 -12.53
CA ASP A 516 -10.37 -17.08 -13.22
C ASP A 516 -10.71 -15.94 -12.25
N LYS A 517 -11.14 -16.27 -11.03
CA LYS A 517 -11.48 -15.31 -9.98
C LYS A 517 -10.29 -14.55 -9.44
N ALA A 518 -9.15 -15.22 -9.27
CA ALA A 518 -7.90 -14.57 -8.90
C ALA A 518 -7.46 -13.57 -9.98
N LEU A 519 -7.50 -13.95 -11.27
CA LEU A 519 -7.17 -13.04 -12.37
C LEU A 519 -8.20 -11.89 -12.51
N GLN A 520 -9.50 -12.18 -12.41
CA GLN A 520 -10.59 -11.19 -12.39
C GLN A 520 -10.40 -10.15 -11.26
N SER A 521 -9.91 -10.57 -10.08
CA SER A 521 -9.77 -9.71 -8.89
C SER A 521 -8.76 -8.56 -9.03
N VAL A 522 -7.88 -8.60 -10.03
CA VAL A 522 -6.91 -7.54 -10.36
C VAL A 522 -7.11 -6.98 -11.77
N THR A 523 -8.20 -7.33 -12.46
CA THR A 523 -8.51 -6.88 -13.82
C THR A 523 -9.98 -6.41 -13.95
N SER A 524 -10.90 -7.30 -14.30
CA SER A 524 -12.29 -6.97 -14.63
C SER A 524 -13.13 -6.60 -13.42
N ILE A 525 -12.94 -7.22 -12.24
CA ILE A 525 -13.69 -6.84 -11.03
C ILE A 525 -13.37 -5.40 -10.61
N PRO A 526 -12.10 -4.99 -10.40
CA PRO A 526 -11.78 -3.60 -10.09
C PRO A 526 -12.17 -2.64 -11.21
N ALA A 527 -12.02 -2.99 -12.49
CA ALA A 527 -12.50 -2.15 -13.61
C ALA A 527 -14.01 -1.91 -13.59
N ASN A 528 -14.81 -2.96 -13.36
CA ASN A 528 -16.24 -2.85 -13.16
C ASN A 528 -16.60 -2.11 -11.86
N ALA A 529 -15.79 -2.21 -10.81
CA ALA A 529 -16.02 -1.53 -9.53
C ALA A 529 -15.72 -0.03 -9.57
N ILE A 530 -15.01 0.46 -10.59
CA ILE A 530 -14.81 1.89 -10.90
C ILE A 530 -15.63 2.32 -12.13
N ASP A 531 -16.63 1.54 -12.53
CA ASP A 531 -17.58 1.81 -13.63
C ASP A 531 -16.94 1.96 -15.05
N LEU A 532 -15.66 1.63 -15.20
CA LEU A 532 -14.88 1.71 -16.45
C LEU A 532 -14.66 0.34 -17.13
N GLY A 533 -15.43 -0.69 -16.73
CA GLY A 533 -15.42 -2.04 -17.30
C GLY A 533 -15.85 -2.17 -18.77
N TYR A 534 -16.13 -1.05 -19.45
CA TYR A 534 -16.31 -0.96 -20.91
C TYR A 534 -15.03 -0.51 -21.65
N ARG A 535 -13.95 -0.21 -20.92
CA ARG A 535 -12.64 0.24 -21.47
C ARG A 535 -11.46 -0.60 -21.03
N VAL A 536 -11.38 -0.97 -19.76
CA VAL A 536 -10.20 -1.61 -19.14
C VAL A 536 -10.60 -2.85 -18.33
N GLY A 537 -9.61 -3.63 -17.88
CA GLY A 537 -9.83 -4.88 -17.15
C GLY A 537 -10.24 -6.08 -18.02
N TYR A 538 -10.36 -5.89 -19.34
CA TYR A 538 -10.67 -6.91 -20.33
C TYR A 538 -9.79 -6.76 -21.57
N ALA A 539 -9.50 -7.88 -22.23
CA ALA A 539 -8.72 -7.95 -23.45
C ALA A 539 -9.64 -8.45 -24.59
N ARG A 540 -10.51 -7.55 -25.08
CA ARG A 540 -11.60 -7.85 -26.04
C ARG A 540 -11.72 -6.74 -27.11
N PRO A 541 -12.25 -7.00 -28.32
CA PRO A 541 -12.38 -5.97 -29.35
C PRO A 541 -13.19 -4.75 -28.88
N GLY A 542 -12.67 -3.55 -29.16
CA GLY A 542 -13.24 -2.26 -28.74
C GLY A 542 -12.78 -1.75 -27.37
N TYR A 543 -12.10 -2.59 -26.57
CA TYR A 543 -11.48 -2.16 -25.31
C TYR A 543 -10.15 -1.42 -25.57
N ASP A 544 -9.69 -0.66 -24.58
CA ASP A 544 -8.35 -0.04 -24.62
C ASP A 544 -7.29 -1.14 -24.75
N ALA A 545 -6.24 -0.89 -25.55
CA ALA A 545 -5.12 -1.81 -25.74
C ALA A 545 -4.14 -1.80 -24.56
N ASP A 546 -4.67 -2.08 -23.37
CA ASP A 546 -3.94 -2.30 -22.13
C ASP A 546 -3.72 -3.81 -21.96
N LEU A 547 -2.49 -4.28 -22.14
CA LEU A 547 -2.14 -5.71 -22.18
C LEU A 547 -0.82 -5.98 -21.45
N VAL A 548 -0.72 -7.13 -20.79
CA VAL A 548 0.53 -7.57 -20.13
C VAL A 548 0.94 -8.93 -20.67
N VAL A 549 2.18 -9.01 -21.17
CA VAL A 549 2.83 -10.27 -21.59
C VAL A 549 3.72 -10.76 -20.45
N TRP A 550 3.53 -12.00 -20.01
CA TRP A 550 4.19 -12.55 -18.82
C TRP A 550 5.28 -13.58 -19.17
N ASP A 551 6.30 -13.69 -18.31
CA ASP A 551 7.34 -14.72 -18.41
C ASP A 551 6.80 -16.13 -18.15
N ALA A 552 5.90 -16.25 -17.18
CA ALA A 552 5.25 -17.47 -16.72
C ALA A 552 3.72 -17.26 -16.52
N HIS A 553 3.04 -18.20 -15.89
CA HIS A 553 1.63 -18.01 -15.50
C HIS A 553 1.51 -16.88 -14.45
N PRO A 554 0.64 -15.87 -14.61
CA PRO A 554 0.65 -14.64 -13.79
C PRO A 554 0.53 -14.88 -12.28
N LEU A 555 -0.27 -15.86 -11.85
CA LEU A 555 -0.45 -16.22 -10.44
C LEU A 555 0.78 -16.92 -9.80
N SER A 556 1.86 -17.17 -10.54
CA SER A 556 3.06 -17.84 -10.04
C SER A 556 3.96 -16.91 -9.23
N VAL A 557 4.63 -17.43 -8.20
CA VAL A 557 5.66 -16.71 -7.46
C VAL A 557 6.79 -16.29 -8.42
N GLY A 558 7.09 -14.99 -8.44
CA GLY A 558 8.08 -14.41 -9.36
C GLY A 558 7.58 -14.13 -10.77
N ALA A 559 6.29 -14.31 -11.10
CA ALA A 559 5.78 -13.94 -12.42
C ALA A 559 6.07 -12.45 -12.72
N THR A 560 6.60 -12.16 -13.89
CA THR A 560 7.17 -10.86 -14.26
C THR A 560 6.71 -10.45 -15.67
N PRO A 561 6.25 -9.20 -15.87
CA PRO A 561 5.97 -8.67 -17.19
C PRO A 561 7.21 -8.60 -18.07
N LEU A 562 7.14 -9.18 -19.27
CA LEU A 562 8.11 -9.03 -20.35
C LEU A 562 7.79 -7.83 -21.24
N GLN A 563 6.50 -7.49 -21.37
CA GLN A 563 6.04 -6.25 -21.97
C GLN A 563 4.72 -5.82 -21.33
N VAL A 564 4.54 -4.51 -21.20
CA VAL A 564 3.29 -3.88 -20.77
C VAL A 564 2.90 -2.89 -21.87
N TYR A 565 1.73 -3.08 -22.46
CA TYR A 565 1.13 -2.13 -23.39
C TYR A 565 0.10 -1.28 -22.62
N VAL A 566 0.11 0.03 -22.85
CA VAL A 566 -0.91 0.96 -22.34
C VAL A 566 -1.36 1.87 -23.46
N ASP A 567 -2.66 1.97 -23.69
CA ASP A 567 -3.22 2.61 -24.88
C ASP A 567 -2.56 2.11 -26.19
N GLY A 568 -2.15 0.84 -26.23
CA GLY A 568 -1.45 0.18 -27.34
C GLY A 568 0.05 0.46 -27.46
N ASN A 569 0.62 1.32 -26.62
CA ASN A 569 2.05 1.66 -26.65
C ASN A 569 2.85 0.77 -25.70
N PRO A 570 3.97 0.13 -26.13
CA PRO A 570 4.84 -0.63 -25.25
C PRO A 570 5.55 0.30 -24.25
N GLN A 571 5.66 -0.14 -22.99
CA GLN A 571 6.20 0.65 -21.87
C GLN A 571 7.53 0.10 -21.32
N LEU A 572 7.91 -1.14 -21.64
CA LEU A 572 9.15 -1.78 -21.20
C LEU A 572 10.17 -1.89 -22.33
N ASP A 573 11.43 -1.54 -22.02
CA ASP A 573 12.57 -1.73 -22.92
C ASP A 573 13.09 -3.17 -22.81
N HIS A 574 13.07 -3.90 -23.93
CA HIS A 574 13.44 -5.31 -24.00
C HIS A 574 14.89 -5.61 -23.56
N HIS A 575 15.84 -4.68 -23.73
CA HIS A 575 17.20 -4.83 -23.21
C HIS A 575 17.20 -4.82 -21.68
N ILE A 576 16.48 -3.86 -21.08
CA ILE A 576 16.37 -3.72 -19.62
C ILE A 576 15.63 -4.92 -19.00
N VAL A 577 14.58 -5.43 -19.66
CA VAL A 577 13.90 -6.67 -19.24
C VAL A 577 14.88 -7.85 -19.23
N ARG A 578 15.63 -8.05 -20.32
CA ARG A 578 16.62 -9.13 -20.44
C ARG A 578 17.73 -9.03 -19.40
N GLU A 579 18.28 -7.84 -19.21
CA GLU A 579 19.39 -7.57 -18.29
C GLU A 579 18.98 -7.73 -16.81
N SER A 580 17.79 -7.25 -16.45
CA SER A 580 17.24 -7.40 -15.10
C SER A 580 16.95 -8.86 -14.74
N MET A 581 16.32 -9.61 -15.66
CA MET A 581 15.99 -11.02 -15.45
C MET A 581 17.19 -11.96 -15.52
N GLY A 582 18.24 -11.63 -16.27
CA GLY A 582 19.48 -12.43 -16.33
C GLY A 582 19.22 -13.86 -16.80
N THR A 583 19.70 -14.86 -16.06
CA THR A 583 19.47 -16.29 -16.39
C THR A 583 18.01 -16.73 -16.30
N THR A 584 17.13 -15.93 -15.70
CA THR A 584 15.68 -16.23 -15.66
C THR A 584 14.94 -15.77 -16.92
N PHE A 585 15.60 -15.02 -17.81
CA PHE A 585 15.05 -14.63 -19.09
C PHE A 585 15.18 -15.77 -20.10
N ASN A 586 14.06 -16.41 -20.47
CA ASN A 586 14.00 -17.17 -21.71
C ASN A 586 13.60 -16.23 -22.87
N GLU A 587 14.25 -16.37 -24.03
CA GLU A 587 13.63 -15.93 -25.29
C GLU A 587 12.44 -16.85 -25.57
N ALA A 588 11.39 -16.35 -26.23
CA ALA A 588 10.23 -17.17 -26.55
C ALA A 588 10.60 -18.25 -27.59
N SER A 589 10.19 -19.50 -27.38
CA SER A 589 10.56 -20.63 -28.25
C SER A 589 9.35 -21.48 -28.65
N ALA A 590 9.31 -21.93 -29.90
CA ALA A 590 8.28 -22.86 -30.38
C ALA A 590 8.31 -24.25 -29.70
N GLU A 591 9.33 -24.53 -28.88
CA GLU A 591 9.44 -25.73 -28.03
C GLU A 591 8.89 -25.51 -26.61
N ASP A 592 8.53 -24.27 -26.22
CA ASP A 592 8.01 -23.95 -24.88
C ASP A 592 6.63 -24.60 -24.64
N ALA A 593 6.47 -25.24 -23.48
CA ALA A 593 5.17 -25.71 -23.02
C ALA A 593 4.32 -24.52 -22.52
N ARG A 594 2.99 -24.55 -22.76
CA ARG A 594 2.09 -23.50 -22.23
C ARG A 594 2.28 -23.34 -20.71
N PRO A 595 2.32 -22.11 -20.17
CA PRO A 595 2.48 -21.88 -18.74
C PRO A 595 1.38 -22.57 -17.94
N ALA A 596 1.74 -23.51 -17.08
CA ALA A 596 0.79 -24.24 -16.25
C ALA A 596 0.34 -23.38 -15.06
N THR A 597 -0.97 -23.40 -14.77
CA THR A 597 -1.56 -22.79 -13.58
C THR A 597 -0.88 -23.31 -12.31
N PRO A 598 -0.46 -22.43 -11.38
CA PRO A 598 0.10 -22.85 -10.10
C PRO A 598 -0.97 -23.61 -9.28
N LYS A 599 -0.55 -24.55 -8.45
CA LYS A 599 -1.49 -25.40 -7.70
C LYS A 599 -1.90 -24.72 -6.40
N MET A 600 -3.21 -24.63 -6.15
CA MET A 600 -3.79 -24.24 -4.86
C MET A 600 -3.21 -25.07 -3.71
N ARG A 601 -3.14 -24.48 -2.51
CA ARG A 601 -2.59 -25.12 -1.31
C ARG A 601 -3.38 -26.38 -0.95
N THR A 602 -2.76 -27.55 -1.04
CA THR A 602 -3.45 -28.80 -0.70
C THR A 602 -3.72 -28.92 0.80
N GLU A 603 -4.97 -28.70 1.22
CA GLU A 603 -5.46 -29.04 2.55
C GLU A 603 -5.97 -30.50 2.63
N PRO A 604 -5.80 -31.20 3.78
CA PRO A 604 -6.52 -32.44 4.05
C PRO A 604 -8.01 -32.14 4.25
N ALA A 605 -8.87 -33.05 3.78
CA ALA A 605 -10.31 -32.96 4.00
C ALA A 605 -10.64 -32.80 5.51
N PRO A 606 -11.65 -32.00 5.90
CA PRO A 606 -11.85 -31.62 7.30
C PRO A 606 -12.06 -32.79 8.27
N ASP A 607 -12.69 -33.88 7.80
CA ASP A 607 -12.85 -35.14 8.52
C ASP A 607 -11.50 -35.81 8.79
N LYS A 608 -10.64 -35.91 7.77
CA LYS A 608 -9.28 -36.48 7.88
C LYS A 608 -8.38 -35.59 8.75
N ARG A 609 -8.49 -34.26 8.62
CA ARG A 609 -7.80 -33.29 9.49
C ARG A 609 -8.23 -33.48 10.94
N ALA A 610 -9.54 -33.55 11.21
CA ALA A 610 -10.07 -33.77 12.56
C ALA A 610 -9.66 -35.13 13.14
N ALA A 611 -9.69 -36.21 12.34
CA ALA A 611 -9.27 -37.55 12.76
C ALA A 611 -7.78 -37.60 13.11
N PHE A 612 -6.90 -37.18 12.18
CA PHE A 612 -5.45 -37.11 12.38
C PHE A 612 -5.09 -36.24 13.59
N CYS A 613 -5.68 -35.05 13.70
CA CYS A 613 -5.41 -34.15 14.82
C CYS A 613 -6.00 -34.63 16.15
N GLY A 614 -7.10 -35.40 16.12
CA GLY A 614 -7.65 -36.10 17.27
C GLY A 614 -6.75 -37.23 17.75
N GLN A 615 -6.20 -38.03 16.82
CA GLN A 615 -5.20 -39.05 17.10
C GLN A 615 -3.92 -38.42 17.65
N ALA A 616 -3.33 -37.43 16.97
CA ALA A 616 -2.13 -36.71 17.41
C ALA A 616 -2.27 -36.10 18.82
N LYS A 617 -3.44 -35.56 19.17
CA LYS A 617 -3.73 -35.03 20.53
C LYS A 617 -3.84 -36.12 21.60
N ARG A 618 -4.16 -37.37 21.24
CA ARG A 618 -4.10 -38.55 22.14
C ARG A 618 -2.68 -39.12 22.21
N ALA A 619 -2.08 -39.42 21.06
CA ALA A 619 -0.70 -39.87 20.89
C ALA A 619 0.30 -39.06 21.73
N LYS A 620 0.17 -37.73 21.71
CA LYS A 620 0.98 -36.80 22.50
C LYS A 620 0.94 -37.04 24.03
N LYS A 621 -0.16 -37.58 24.57
CA LYS A 621 -0.24 -37.96 26.00
C LYS A 621 0.48 -39.27 26.31
N ALA A 622 0.69 -40.13 25.32
CA ALA A 622 1.42 -41.40 25.43
C ALA A 622 2.93 -41.27 25.09
N ARG A 623 3.31 -40.25 24.30
CA ARG A 623 4.56 -40.11 23.51
C ARG A 623 4.58 -40.87 22.18
N ALA A 624 3.42 -41.34 21.72
CA ALA A 624 3.32 -42.22 20.56
C ALA A 624 3.93 -41.63 19.29
N GLY A 625 4.49 -42.53 18.47
CA GLY A 625 5.16 -42.21 17.22
C GLY A 625 4.22 -41.97 16.03
N PHE A 626 4.84 -41.52 14.93
CA PHE A 626 4.17 -41.14 13.69
C PHE A 626 4.89 -41.78 12.49
N VAL A 627 4.13 -42.11 11.45
CA VAL A 627 4.66 -42.62 10.17
C VAL A 627 4.16 -41.75 9.03
N VAL A 628 5.05 -41.29 8.16
CA VAL A 628 4.72 -40.45 7.00
C VAL A 628 5.24 -41.11 5.74
N ASN A 629 4.36 -41.46 4.80
CA ASN A 629 4.70 -42.15 3.54
C ASN A 629 4.55 -41.21 2.33
N GLY A 630 4.99 -41.64 1.15
CA GLY A 630 4.76 -40.91 -0.10
C GLY A 630 5.59 -39.63 -0.25
N ILE A 631 6.71 -39.55 0.48
CA ILE A 631 7.69 -38.47 0.37
C ILE A 631 8.48 -38.66 -0.93
N THR A 632 8.46 -37.68 -1.81
CA THR A 632 9.21 -37.69 -3.08
C THR A 632 10.52 -36.93 -2.99
N ASN A 633 10.61 -35.91 -2.15
CA ASN A 633 11.82 -35.11 -1.93
C ASN A 633 12.10 -34.86 -0.45
N THR A 634 13.38 -34.80 -0.10
CA THR A 634 13.90 -34.35 1.19
C THR A 634 14.89 -33.20 0.97
N PHE A 635 14.94 -32.28 1.93
CA PHE A 635 15.90 -31.17 2.00
C PHE A 635 16.72 -31.20 3.30
N LEU A 636 16.63 -32.30 4.06
CA LEU A 636 17.23 -32.45 5.40
C LEU A 636 18.76 -32.55 5.39
N GLU A 637 19.39 -32.83 4.24
CA GLU A 637 20.84 -32.80 4.09
C GLU A 637 21.45 -31.42 4.38
N SER A 638 20.68 -30.36 4.15
CA SER A 638 21.04 -28.98 4.46
C SER A 638 21.30 -28.75 5.96
N HIS A 639 20.61 -29.50 6.83
CA HIS A 639 20.52 -29.15 8.25
C HIS A 639 21.68 -29.77 9.06
N PRO A 640 22.55 -28.98 9.72
CA PRO A 640 23.76 -29.47 10.37
C PRO A 640 23.57 -30.65 11.33
N GLN A 641 22.47 -30.65 12.08
CA GLN A 641 22.18 -31.61 13.16
C GLN A 641 21.51 -32.92 12.68
N VAL A 642 21.18 -33.07 11.39
CA VAL A 642 20.60 -34.31 10.86
C VAL A 642 21.70 -35.38 10.72
N PRO A 643 21.52 -36.60 11.25
CA PRO A 643 22.43 -37.72 11.06
C PRO A 643 22.73 -37.99 9.58
N THR A 644 23.99 -38.22 9.23
CA THR A 644 24.45 -38.42 7.82
C THR A 644 23.64 -39.47 7.06
N VAL A 645 23.24 -40.56 7.73
CA VAL A 645 22.37 -41.61 7.21
C VAL A 645 21.05 -41.08 6.60
N PHE A 646 20.54 -39.94 7.06
CA PHE A 646 19.32 -39.30 6.56
C PHE A 646 19.58 -38.15 5.56
N ARG A 647 20.85 -37.84 5.27
CA ARG A 647 21.29 -36.79 4.33
C ARG A 647 21.56 -37.36 2.95
N ASP A 648 22.04 -38.61 2.88
CA ASP A 648 22.38 -39.30 1.63
C ASP A 648 21.18 -40.08 1.03
N VAL A 649 19.98 -39.92 1.60
CA VAL A 649 18.77 -40.63 1.17
C VAL A 649 18.27 -40.07 -0.16
N THR A 650 18.26 -40.92 -1.19
CA THR A 650 17.86 -40.57 -2.56
C THR A 650 16.85 -41.57 -3.12
N GLY A 651 16.03 -41.11 -4.05
CA GLY A 651 14.90 -41.88 -4.61
C GLY A 651 13.53 -41.38 -4.12
N GLY A 652 12.48 -41.67 -4.88
CA GLY A 652 11.10 -41.29 -4.56
C GLY A 652 10.36 -42.36 -3.74
N ASN A 653 9.25 -41.95 -3.13
CA ASN A 653 8.41 -42.76 -2.22
C ASN A 653 9.15 -43.22 -0.95
N LEU A 654 9.75 -42.26 -0.25
CA LEU A 654 10.34 -42.45 1.07
C LEU A 654 9.28 -42.49 2.18
N THR A 655 9.61 -43.17 3.26
CA THR A 655 8.90 -43.22 4.54
C THR A 655 9.76 -42.55 5.61
N LEU A 656 9.14 -41.67 6.41
CA LEU A 656 9.69 -41.05 7.61
C LEU A 656 8.99 -41.66 8.83
N VAL A 657 9.76 -42.18 9.79
CA VAL A 657 9.25 -42.70 11.07
C VAL A 657 9.78 -41.83 12.21
N ILE A 658 8.88 -41.37 13.07
CA ILE A 658 9.17 -40.54 14.25
C ILE A 658 8.79 -41.33 15.50
N SER A 659 9.67 -41.42 16.50
CA SER A 659 9.40 -41.96 17.84
C SER A 659 9.93 -41.01 18.89
N ASP A 660 9.20 -40.80 20.00
CA ASP A 660 9.62 -39.95 21.12
C ASP A 660 10.01 -38.50 20.73
N GLY A 661 9.52 -38.01 19.58
CA GLY A 661 9.88 -36.69 19.02
C GLY A 661 11.20 -36.65 18.23
N ALA A 662 11.85 -37.79 18.00
CA ALA A 662 13.05 -37.95 17.19
C ALA A 662 12.79 -38.74 15.90
N VAL A 663 13.58 -38.47 14.85
CA VAL A 663 13.56 -39.28 13.61
C VAL A 663 14.17 -40.65 13.91
N ALA A 664 13.33 -41.69 13.87
CA ALA A 664 13.73 -43.08 14.05
C ALA A 664 14.17 -43.74 12.73
N CYS A 665 13.62 -43.30 11.59
CA CYS A 665 14.05 -43.70 10.25
C CYS A 665 13.63 -42.68 9.19
N LEU A 666 14.46 -42.51 8.16
CA LEU A 666 14.08 -41.94 6.87
C LEU A 666 14.75 -42.79 5.78
N GLY A 667 13.99 -43.26 4.80
CA GLY A 667 14.44 -44.20 3.78
C GLY A 667 13.27 -44.76 2.97
N THR A 668 13.49 -45.83 2.20
CA THR A 668 12.38 -46.52 1.51
C THR A 668 11.46 -47.24 2.51
N PRO A 669 10.23 -47.65 2.12
CA PRO A 669 9.29 -48.33 3.01
C PRO A 669 9.86 -49.66 3.55
N GLU A 670 10.68 -50.35 2.76
CA GLU A 670 11.37 -51.59 3.16
C GLU A 670 12.42 -51.30 4.24
N ASN A 671 13.25 -50.27 4.04
CA ASN A 671 14.28 -49.88 5.01
C ASN A 671 13.67 -49.41 6.34
N CYS A 672 12.59 -48.63 6.29
CA CYS A 672 11.91 -48.14 7.48
C CYS A 672 10.86 -49.09 8.08
N SER A 673 10.56 -50.23 7.43
CA SER A 673 9.58 -51.23 7.89
C SER A 673 9.80 -51.66 9.34
N SER A 674 11.06 -51.90 9.74
CA SER A 674 11.41 -52.32 11.09
C SER A 674 11.23 -51.22 12.15
N ALA A 675 11.40 -49.95 11.78
CA ALA A 675 11.14 -48.80 12.65
C ALA A 675 9.63 -48.55 12.78
N ALA A 676 8.90 -48.58 11.66
CA ALA A 676 7.45 -48.45 11.63
C ALA A 676 6.78 -49.56 12.45
N ALA A 677 7.19 -50.82 12.27
CA ALA A 677 6.67 -51.96 13.02
C ALA A 677 6.94 -51.86 14.54
N ARG A 678 8.10 -51.31 14.96
CA ARG A 678 8.37 -51.05 16.39
C ARG A 678 7.43 -50.00 16.96
N VAL A 679 7.24 -48.89 16.24
CA VAL A 679 6.31 -47.82 16.65
C VAL A 679 4.87 -48.36 16.73
N SER A 680 4.41 -49.12 15.74
CA SER A 680 3.08 -49.77 15.72
C SER A 680 2.90 -50.95 16.70
N ALA A 681 3.99 -51.48 17.28
CA ALA A 681 3.93 -52.51 18.30
C ALA A 681 4.03 -51.94 19.73
N ALA A 682 4.65 -50.77 19.90
CA ALA A 682 4.69 -50.04 21.16
C ALA A 682 3.38 -49.29 21.44
N GLU A 683 2.70 -48.82 20.38
CA GLU A 683 1.57 -47.90 20.48
C GLU A 683 0.38 -48.40 19.64
N PRO A 684 -0.81 -48.61 20.23
CA PRO A 684 -1.97 -49.15 19.50
C PRO A 684 -2.67 -48.12 18.58
N ASP A 685 -2.35 -46.83 18.70
CA ASP A 685 -3.04 -45.71 18.05
C ASP A 685 -2.06 -44.88 17.16
N VAL A 686 -1.06 -45.54 16.53
CA VAL A 686 -0.05 -44.89 15.67
C VAL A 686 -0.70 -44.10 14.54
N THR A 687 -0.27 -42.84 14.42
CA THR A 687 -0.82 -41.92 13.43
C THR A 687 0.00 -41.96 12.14
N THR A 688 -0.60 -42.50 11.08
CA THR A 688 0.00 -42.56 9.73
C THR A 688 -0.51 -41.43 8.84
N LEU A 689 0.37 -40.86 8.01
CA LEU A 689 0.07 -39.82 7.03
C LEU A 689 0.63 -40.17 5.65
N ASP A 690 -0.25 -40.53 4.72
CA ASP A 690 0.14 -40.85 3.34
C ASP A 690 0.12 -39.59 2.46
N LEU A 691 1.30 -39.19 1.98
CA LEU A 691 1.47 -38.04 1.09
C LEU A 691 1.39 -38.45 -0.38
N THR A 692 1.17 -37.46 -1.25
CA THR A 692 1.25 -37.62 -2.71
C THR A 692 2.11 -36.47 -3.20
N ASN A 693 3.30 -36.80 -3.71
CA ASN A 693 4.39 -35.82 -3.92
C ASN A 693 4.72 -35.05 -2.62
N GLY A 694 5.04 -35.75 -1.53
CA GLY A 694 5.42 -35.13 -0.25
C GLY A 694 6.84 -34.58 -0.26
N HIS A 695 7.03 -33.36 0.25
CA HIS A 695 8.35 -32.73 0.42
C HIS A 695 8.63 -32.54 1.90
N VAL A 696 9.81 -33.00 2.39
CA VAL A 696 10.21 -32.84 3.80
C VAL A 696 11.36 -31.84 3.91
N LEU A 697 11.13 -30.77 4.67
CA LEU A 697 12.09 -29.70 4.94
C LEU A 697 12.51 -29.74 6.43
N PRO A 698 13.68 -29.19 6.80
CA PRO A 698 13.93 -28.78 8.17
C PRO A 698 12.88 -27.73 8.61
N GLY A 699 12.53 -27.71 9.89
CA GLY A 699 11.66 -26.67 10.43
C GLY A 699 12.29 -25.29 10.27
N LEU A 700 11.56 -24.34 9.68
CA LEU A 700 12.12 -23.04 9.32
C LEU A 700 12.36 -22.16 10.57
N THR A 701 13.34 -21.26 10.45
CA THR A 701 13.67 -20.24 11.47
C THR A 701 13.43 -18.86 10.87
N ALA A 702 12.53 -18.08 11.47
CA ALA A 702 12.29 -16.70 11.04
C ALA A 702 13.09 -15.71 11.90
N LEU A 703 13.63 -14.66 11.28
CA LEU A 703 13.84 -13.38 11.97
C LEU A 703 12.53 -12.58 11.83
N THR A 704 12.09 -11.96 12.92
CA THR A 704 10.72 -11.42 13.05
C THR A 704 10.74 -9.97 13.53
N ALA A 705 9.71 -9.21 13.19
CA ALA A 705 9.56 -7.82 13.62
C ALA A 705 9.06 -7.69 15.07
N SER A 706 8.20 -8.62 15.48
CA SER A 706 7.25 -8.44 16.59
C SER A 706 6.80 -9.72 17.31
N LEU A 707 7.12 -10.91 16.78
CA LEU A 707 6.44 -12.16 17.13
C LEU A 707 6.54 -12.52 18.63
N GLY A 708 5.46 -12.26 19.36
CA GLY A 708 5.37 -12.48 20.80
C GLY A 708 5.71 -11.25 21.65
N MET A 709 6.20 -10.16 21.04
CA MET A 709 6.41 -8.87 21.72
C MET A 709 5.18 -7.96 21.65
N VAL A 710 4.38 -8.05 20.58
CA VAL A 710 3.06 -7.40 20.44
C VAL A 710 2.17 -8.23 19.50
N GLU A 711 0.86 -8.25 19.75
CA GLU A 711 -0.13 -8.99 18.93
C GLU A 711 -0.98 -8.08 18.02
N ILE A 712 -1.11 -6.78 18.34
CA ILE A 712 -1.71 -5.74 17.50
C ILE A 712 -0.82 -4.50 17.48
N ALA A 713 -0.17 -4.21 16.35
CA ALA A 713 0.97 -3.28 16.29
C ALA A 713 0.68 -1.83 16.75
N THR A 714 -0.54 -1.32 16.59
CA THR A 714 -0.94 0.04 17.03
C THR A 714 -1.83 0.03 18.29
N GLU A 715 -1.76 -1.01 19.11
CA GLU A 715 -2.47 -1.10 20.39
C GLU A 715 -1.51 -1.60 21.47
N ASP A 716 -0.84 -0.64 22.11
CA ASP A 716 0.22 -0.85 23.13
C ASP A 716 -0.19 -1.83 24.23
N SER A 717 -1.49 -1.91 24.58
CA SER A 717 -2.00 -2.84 25.59
C SER A 717 -1.95 -4.33 25.18
N THR A 718 -1.53 -4.63 23.94
CA THR A 718 -1.33 -6.00 23.43
C THR A 718 0.15 -6.43 23.34
N GLY A 719 1.07 -5.66 23.92
CA GLY A 719 2.51 -5.98 23.89
C GLY A 719 3.26 -5.64 25.18
N ASP A 720 4.57 -5.87 25.14
CA ASP A 720 5.53 -5.52 26.20
C ASP A 720 5.85 -4.01 26.25
N GLY A 721 5.54 -3.30 25.16
CA GLY A 721 5.90 -1.90 24.94
C GLY A 721 7.13 -1.74 24.05
N PHE A 722 7.52 -0.48 23.83
CA PHE A 722 8.67 -0.11 23.00
C PHE A 722 9.89 0.25 23.87
N ALA A 723 11.09 -0.02 23.36
CA ALA A 723 12.33 0.45 23.98
C ALA A 723 12.34 1.99 24.03
N ASP A 724 12.64 2.56 25.21
CA ASP A 724 12.58 4.01 25.44
C ASP A 724 13.67 4.75 24.65
N PRO A 725 13.32 5.64 23.69
CA PRO A 725 14.29 6.37 22.88
C PRO A 725 15.16 7.37 23.67
N ASN A 726 14.77 7.68 24.92
CA ASN A 726 15.51 8.59 25.80
C ASN A 726 16.55 7.87 26.68
N LYS A 727 16.46 6.53 26.78
CA LYS A 727 17.35 5.67 27.54
C LYS A 727 18.72 5.62 26.88
N ASP A 728 19.82 5.75 27.64
CA ASP A 728 21.15 5.63 27.02
C ASP A 728 21.53 4.16 26.79
N GLY A 729 21.07 3.61 25.66
CA GLY A 729 21.52 2.31 25.14
C GLY A 729 23.02 2.22 24.82
N GLY A 730 23.79 3.29 25.06
CA GLY A 730 25.25 3.27 25.12
C GLY A 730 25.83 2.70 26.44
N ASP A 731 24.98 2.38 27.42
CA ASP A 731 25.32 1.73 28.70
C ASP A 731 24.79 0.28 28.72
N PRO A 732 25.64 -0.75 29.00
CA PRO A 732 25.20 -2.15 28.98
C PRO A 732 24.17 -2.50 30.06
N GLU A 733 24.12 -1.76 31.18
CA GLU A 733 23.12 -1.96 32.24
C GLU A 733 21.72 -1.45 31.83
N ASN A 734 21.66 -0.60 30.79
CA ASN A 734 20.43 0.00 30.26
C ASN A 734 19.88 -0.76 29.02
N LEU A 735 20.32 -1.98 28.76
CA LEU A 735 19.83 -2.78 27.63
C LEU A 735 18.50 -3.47 27.94
N ASP A 736 17.57 -3.41 26.99
CA ASP A 736 16.33 -4.18 27.01
C ASP A 736 16.57 -5.59 26.42
N PHE A 737 15.88 -6.60 26.95
CA PHE A 737 16.04 -8.01 26.55
C PHE A 737 14.66 -8.63 26.29
N ALA A 738 14.41 -9.04 25.04
CA ALA A 738 13.10 -9.59 24.63
C ALA A 738 12.69 -10.82 25.44
N LYS A 739 13.65 -11.57 25.99
CA LYS A 739 13.44 -12.74 26.86
C LYS A 739 12.60 -12.48 28.13
N TYR A 740 12.42 -11.22 28.54
CA TYR A 740 11.61 -10.84 29.70
C TYR A 740 10.16 -10.51 29.35
N GLY A 741 9.90 -10.01 28.13
CA GLY A 741 8.56 -9.61 27.67
C GLY A 741 7.86 -10.60 26.74
N VAL A 742 8.61 -11.50 26.10
CA VAL A 742 8.09 -12.34 25.00
C VAL A 742 6.99 -13.31 25.45
N GLN A 743 5.89 -13.31 24.71
CA GLN A 743 4.74 -14.18 24.83
C GLN A 743 4.81 -15.28 23.75
N LEU A 744 4.20 -16.45 23.98
CA LEU A 744 4.36 -17.65 23.14
C LEU A 744 3.07 -18.12 22.44
N GLU A 745 2.09 -17.21 22.28
CA GLU A 745 0.83 -17.46 21.59
C GLU A 745 0.38 -16.23 20.81
N GLY A 746 -0.60 -16.40 19.91
CA GLY A 746 -1.10 -15.34 19.02
C GLY A 746 -1.58 -15.82 17.65
N LYS A 747 -2.18 -14.91 16.87
CA LYS A 747 -2.53 -15.11 15.46
C LYS A 747 -1.28 -15.10 14.60
N ALA A 748 -0.28 -14.27 14.92
CA ALA A 748 1.03 -14.30 14.28
C ALA A 748 1.72 -15.68 14.45
N PHE A 749 1.66 -16.27 15.65
CA PHE A 749 2.13 -17.66 15.89
C PHE A 749 1.37 -18.71 15.08
N SER A 750 0.11 -18.44 14.73
CA SER A 750 -0.72 -19.32 13.90
C SER A 750 -0.34 -19.22 12.43
N ARG A 751 -0.04 -18.00 11.93
CA ARG A 751 0.57 -17.80 10.61
C ARG A 751 1.98 -18.39 10.52
N ALA A 752 2.82 -18.24 11.53
CA ALA A 752 4.17 -18.83 11.56
C ALA A 752 4.13 -20.36 11.34
N ARG A 753 3.26 -21.06 12.10
CA ARG A 753 3.07 -22.52 11.94
C ARG A 753 2.46 -22.90 10.60
N LEU A 754 1.59 -22.07 10.02
CA LEU A 754 1.08 -22.24 8.66
C LEU A 754 2.21 -22.13 7.62
N GLY A 755 3.21 -21.28 7.83
CA GLY A 755 4.42 -21.19 6.98
C GLY A 755 5.45 -22.31 7.18
N GLY A 756 5.22 -23.27 8.08
CA GLY A 756 6.22 -24.29 8.45
C GLY A 756 7.34 -23.77 9.36
N ILE A 757 7.18 -22.57 9.93
CA ILE A 757 8.16 -21.95 10.83
C ILE A 757 7.99 -22.54 12.22
N THR A 758 9.10 -23.01 12.77
CA THR A 758 9.16 -23.76 14.04
C THR A 758 9.96 -23.03 15.12
N ARG A 759 10.82 -22.10 14.69
CA ARG A 759 11.65 -21.25 15.53
C ARG A 759 11.53 -19.81 15.05
N ALA A 760 11.63 -18.85 15.95
CA ALA A 760 11.77 -17.44 15.59
C ALA A 760 12.83 -16.77 16.46
N VAL A 761 13.45 -15.72 15.92
CA VAL A 761 14.27 -14.75 16.64
C VAL A 761 13.50 -13.44 16.62
N THR A 762 13.12 -12.93 17.80
CA THR A 762 12.47 -11.61 17.94
C THR A 762 13.36 -10.65 18.74
N PRO A 763 13.64 -9.44 18.24
CA PRO A 763 14.22 -8.36 19.03
C PRO A 763 13.16 -7.74 19.97
N PRO A 764 13.55 -6.85 20.90
CA PRO A 764 12.62 -5.92 21.52
C PRO A 764 12.11 -4.90 20.48
N LEU A 765 10.92 -4.36 20.71
CA LEU A 765 10.29 -3.43 19.76
C LEU A 765 10.99 -2.07 19.79
N GLY A 766 11.42 -1.59 18.62
CA GLY A 766 11.81 -0.19 18.44
C GLY A 766 10.57 0.69 18.26
N SER A 767 10.55 1.85 18.92
CA SER A 767 9.46 2.84 18.78
C SER A 767 9.35 3.40 17.35
N GLU A 768 8.22 4.03 17.01
CA GLU A 768 8.07 4.76 15.73
C GLU A 768 9.05 5.95 15.62
N GLU A 769 9.41 6.58 16.75
CA GLU A 769 10.48 7.59 16.83
C GLU A 769 11.90 6.98 16.72
N GLY A 770 12.00 5.65 16.66
CA GLY A 770 13.23 4.89 16.52
C GLY A 770 13.97 4.66 17.84
N GLY A 771 14.80 3.62 17.86
CA GLY A 771 15.82 3.39 18.89
C GLY A 771 17.18 3.20 18.23
N PHE A 772 18.24 3.80 18.78
CA PHE A 772 19.60 3.53 18.30
C PHE A 772 20.06 2.12 18.69
N VAL A 773 19.75 1.68 19.90
CA VAL A 773 19.93 0.29 20.35
C VAL A 773 18.55 -0.25 20.69
N ASN A 774 18.11 -1.28 19.98
CA ASN A 774 16.82 -1.93 20.21
C ASN A 774 16.91 -2.92 21.38
N GLY A 775 18.10 -3.45 21.67
CA GLY A 775 18.35 -4.40 22.76
C GLY A 775 18.67 -5.80 22.27
N VAL A 776 18.54 -6.80 23.15
CA VAL A 776 18.96 -8.19 22.89
C VAL A 776 17.77 -9.07 22.51
N SER A 777 17.89 -9.77 21.38
CA SER A 777 16.84 -10.65 20.85
C SER A 777 16.81 -12.03 21.51
N VAL A 778 15.63 -12.65 21.52
CA VAL A 778 15.36 -13.98 22.10
C VAL A 778 14.97 -14.99 21.01
N GLY A 779 15.41 -16.23 21.18
CA GLY A 779 15.09 -17.37 20.31
C GLY A 779 13.96 -18.21 20.90
N ILE A 780 12.81 -18.22 20.25
CA ILE A 780 11.57 -18.87 20.69
C ILE A 780 11.10 -19.99 19.75
N LEU A 781 10.28 -20.90 20.25
CA LEU A 781 9.60 -21.94 19.47
C LEU A 781 8.15 -21.54 19.20
N THR A 782 7.65 -21.73 17.98
CA THR A 782 6.30 -21.30 17.56
C THR A 782 5.16 -22.20 18.07
N ARG A 783 5.45 -23.15 18.97
CA ARG A 783 4.56 -24.27 19.36
C ARG A 783 3.75 -23.97 20.62
N THR A 784 2.42 -24.09 20.52
CA THR A 784 1.42 -23.73 21.55
C THR A 784 1.28 -24.77 22.67
N ASP A 785 2.38 -25.39 23.07
CA ASP A 785 2.44 -26.40 24.13
C ASP A 785 3.70 -26.29 24.97
N ARG A 786 4.35 -25.12 24.89
CA ARG A 786 5.51 -24.71 25.66
C ARG A 786 5.28 -23.31 26.19
N THR A 787 5.89 -23.05 27.32
CA THR A 787 5.87 -21.80 28.07
C THR A 787 7.30 -21.30 28.24
N LEU A 788 7.47 -20.11 28.80
CA LEU A 788 8.79 -19.59 29.21
C LEU A 788 9.48 -20.51 30.25
N LEU A 789 8.73 -21.35 30.96
CA LEU A 789 9.23 -22.19 32.07
C LEU A 789 9.61 -23.63 31.67
N ASP A 790 9.15 -24.13 30.51
CA ASP A 790 9.35 -25.54 30.10
C ASP A 790 9.96 -25.71 28.69
N GLY A 791 10.69 -24.69 28.21
CA GLY A 791 11.49 -24.78 26.99
C GLY A 791 10.81 -24.22 25.73
N GLY A 792 9.94 -23.22 25.88
CA GLY A 792 9.45 -22.40 24.76
C GLY A 792 10.50 -21.42 24.23
N VAL A 793 11.44 -20.99 25.08
CA VAL A 793 12.68 -20.30 24.68
C VAL A 793 13.75 -21.36 24.41
N PHE A 794 14.31 -21.39 23.20
CA PHE A 794 15.43 -22.27 22.84
C PHE A 794 16.80 -21.60 23.02
N ARG A 795 16.84 -20.26 23.01
CA ARG A 795 18.06 -19.47 23.24
C ARG A 795 17.67 -18.13 23.89
N PRO A 796 18.06 -17.84 25.14
CA PRO A 796 17.60 -16.64 25.85
C PRO A 796 18.15 -15.34 25.25
N GLU A 797 19.34 -15.40 24.63
CA GLU A 797 20.05 -14.26 24.05
C GLU A 797 20.66 -14.70 22.71
N VAL A 798 20.25 -14.06 21.62
CA VAL A 798 20.63 -14.44 20.25
C VAL A 798 21.59 -13.43 19.63
N ALA A 799 21.25 -12.14 19.65
CA ALA A 799 22.08 -11.05 19.12
C ALA A 799 21.72 -9.70 19.79
N LEU A 800 22.65 -8.75 19.78
CA LEU A 800 22.36 -7.34 20.09
C LEU A 800 21.91 -6.63 18.81
N HIS A 801 20.81 -5.87 18.87
CA HIS A 801 20.23 -5.13 17.76
C HIS A 801 20.46 -3.63 17.89
N VAL A 802 20.97 -3.01 16.82
CA VAL A 802 21.31 -1.59 16.70
C VAL A 802 20.77 -1.06 15.36
N THR A 803 20.24 0.16 15.32
CA THR A 803 19.75 0.77 14.07
C THR A 803 20.64 1.94 13.64
N ILE A 804 21.08 1.93 12.37
CA ILE A 804 21.80 3.04 11.71
C ILE A 804 21.06 3.35 10.40
N ASP A 805 19.95 4.08 10.51
CA ASP A 805 19.11 4.52 9.38
C ASP A 805 18.32 5.80 9.76
N ASP A 806 17.39 6.27 8.91
CA ASP A 806 16.52 7.44 9.14
C ASP A 806 15.90 7.46 10.55
N LYS A 807 15.39 6.31 11.02
CA LYS A 807 14.78 6.14 12.35
C LYS A 807 15.71 6.61 13.48
N THR A 808 17.02 6.38 13.36
CA THR A 808 18.02 6.75 14.38
C THR A 808 18.17 8.27 14.58
N LYS A 809 17.69 9.09 13.65
CA LYS A 809 17.74 10.56 13.77
C LYS A 809 16.81 11.10 14.85
N HIS A 810 15.65 10.46 15.02
CA HIS A 810 14.59 10.91 15.92
C HIS A 810 14.73 10.33 17.34
N ALA A 811 15.38 9.15 17.44
CA ALA A 811 15.74 8.37 18.63
C ALA A 811 16.71 9.04 19.63
N GLY A 812 16.57 10.34 19.94
CA GLY A 812 17.44 11.10 20.85
C GLY A 812 18.90 11.29 20.40
N VAL A 813 19.36 10.56 19.38
CA VAL A 813 20.74 10.54 18.87
C VAL A 813 20.99 11.63 17.82
N GLY A 814 19.94 12.16 17.18
CA GLY A 814 19.95 13.38 16.36
C GLY A 814 20.66 13.29 15.01
N SER A 815 21.58 12.34 14.82
CA SER A 815 22.24 12.12 13.52
C SER A 815 22.87 10.74 13.38
N ILE A 816 23.00 10.28 12.13
CA ILE A 816 23.73 9.07 11.74
C ILE A 816 25.19 9.10 12.22
N SER A 817 25.87 10.26 12.12
CA SER A 817 27.26 10.36 12.55
C SER A 817 27.42 10.28 14.08
N THR A 818 26.41 10.72 14.84
CA THR A 818 26.31 10.44 16.29
C THR A 818 26.13 8.94 16.54
N ALA A 819 25.27 8.25 15.77
CA ALA A 819 25.03 6.81 15.91
C ALA A 819 26.29 5.98 15.62
N VAL A 820 26.96 6.23 14.49
CA VAL A 820 28.24 5.61 14.11
C VAL A 820 29.31 5.86 15.18
N LYS A 821 29.35 7.07 15.76
CA LYS A 821 30.25 7.40 16.89
C LYS A 821 29.89 6.65 18.18
N LYS A 822 28.60 6.55 18.54
CA LYS A 822 28.14 5.77 19.71
C LYS A 822 28.51 4.29 19.55
N LEU A 823 28.25 3.67 18.39
CA LEU A 823 28.58 2.26 18.15
C LEU A 823 30.10 2.01 18.26
N ARG A 824 30.92 2.87 17.65
CA ARG A 824 32.39 2.83 17.78
C ARG A 824 32.84 2.95 19.24
N LYS A 825 32.16 3.75 20.06
CA LYS A 825 32.43 3.84 21.50
C LYS A 825 32.03 2.56 22.25
N MET A 826 30.84 2.01 22.01
CA MET A 826 30.37 0.77 22.67
C MET A 826 31.34 -0.40 22.43
N LEU A 827 31.80 -0.57 21.17
CA LEU A 827 32.77 -1.61 20.80
C LEU A 827 34.16 -1.37 21.41
N ALA A 828 34.58 -0.12 21.55
CA ALA A 828 35.83 0.23 22.24
C ALA A 828 35.74 0.01 23.77
N ASP A 829 34.62 0.40 24.40
CA ASP A 829 34.39 0.26 25.84
C ASP A 829 34.16 -1.20 26.26
N GLY A 830 33.68 -2.06 25.36
CA GLY A 830 33.57 -3.51 25.56
C GLY A 830 34.88 -4.27 25.34
N LYS A 831 35.88 -3.67 24.68
CA LYS A 831 37.13 -4.35 24.33
C LYS A 831 37.90 -4.79 25.59
N GLY A 832 38.10 -6.09 25.72
CA GLY A 832 38.75 -6.71 26.88
C GLY A 832 37.82 -7.05 28.05
N LYS A 833 36.52 -6.69 27.99
CA LYS A 833 35.52 -7.05 29.01
C LYS A 833 34.84 -8.40 28.78
N HIS A 834 35.16 -9.11 27.70
CA HIS A 834 34.76 -10.51 27.45
C HIS A 834 33.31 -10.88 27.85
N ASN A 835 33.08 -11.55 28.99
CA ASN A 835 31.75 -11.95 29.47
C ASN A 835 31.23 -11.08 30.63
N GLU A 836 31.87 -9.95 30.93
CA GLU A 836 31.52 -9.04 32.03
C GLU A 836 30.36 -8.12 31.66
N THR A 837 30.17 -7.81 30.37
CA THR A 837 29.04 -7.02 29.86
C THR A 837 28.63 -7.48 28.46
N THR A 838 27.38 -7.20 28.05
CA THR A 838 26.86 -7.49 26.71
C THR A 838 27.73 -6.91 25.59
N PHE A 839 28.29 -5.71 25.79
CA PHE A 839 29.22 -5.10 24.82
C PHE A 839 30.60 -5.78 24.81
N GLY A 840 31.02 -6.41 25.90
CA GLY A 840 32.16 -7.32 25.91
C GLY A 840 31.92 -8.56 25.05
N GLU A 841 30.72 -9.13 25.12
CA GLU A 841 30.36 -10.31 24.32
C GLU A 841 30.32 -9.99 22.83
N VAL A 842 29.82 -8.81 22.47
CA VAL A 842 29.85 -8.28 21.10
C VAL A 842 31.28 -7.95 20.65
N ALA A 843 32.06 -7.23 21.46
CA ALA A 843 33.45 -6.85 21.15
C ALA A 843 34.40 -8.04 21.01
N SER A 844 34.05 -9.20 21.58
CA SER A 844 34.75 -10.48 21.44
C SER A 844 34.15 -11.41 20.37
N GLY A 845 33.04 -11.04 19.73
CA GLY A 845 32.35 -11.83 18.71
C GLY A 845 31.51 -13.00 19.23
N LYS A 846 31.40 -13.17 20.55
CA LYS A 846 30.58 -14.21 21.19
C LYS A 846 29.09 -13.99 20.95
N LEU A 847 28.63 -12.75 21.11
CA LEU A 847 27.27 -12.32 20.78
C LEU A 847 27.31 -11.57 19.43
N PRO A 848 26.54 -11.98 18.41
CA PRO A 848 26.42 -11.23 17.16
C PRO A 848 25.87 -9.82 17.38
N LEU A 849 26.32 -8.89 16.54
CA LEU A 849 25.76 -7.55 16.39
C LEU A 849 24.96 -7.50 15.10
N VAL A 850 23.64 -7.42 15.21
CA VAL A 850 22.76 -7.11 14.08
C VAL A 850 22.64 -5.60 13.99
N VAL A 851 22.96 -5.05 12.81
CA VAL A 851 22.79 -3.63 12.50
C VAL A 851 21.72 -3.48 11.42
N ASN A 852 20.59 -2.88 11.78
CA ASN A 852 19.57 -2.50 10.82
C ASN A 852 20.06 -1.29 10.02
N ALA A 853 20.28 -1.47 8.72
CA ALA A 853 20.76 -0.44 7.80
C ALA A 853 20.40 -0.79 6.35
N ASN A 854 19.66 0.10 5.68
CA ASN A 854 19.29 -0.07 4.28
C ASN A 854 20.16 0.74 3.31
N ASN A 855 20.54 1.96 3.69
CA ASN A 855 21.24 2.90 2.83
C ASN A 855 22.74 2.54 2.64
N HIS A 856 23.24 2.62 1.41
CA HIS A 856 24.60 2.16 1.09
C HIS A 856 25.71 2.97 1.78
N TRP A 857 25.51 4.27 2.06
CA TRP A 857 26.48 5.07 2.81
C TRP A 857 26.61 4.63 4.27
N ASP A 858 25.52 4.15 4.87
CA ASP A 858 25.52 3.65 6.25
C ASP A 858 26.19 2.27 6.32
N ILE A 859 25.94 1.41 5.32
CA ILE A 859 26.62 0.13 5.15
C ILE A 859 28.14 0.34 4.97
N GLN A 860 28.60 1.36 4.23
CA GLN A 860 30.02 1.72 4.15
C GLN A 860 30.62 2.12 5.52
N GLN A 861 29.87 2.83 6.38
CA GLN A 861 30.34 3.13 7.73
C GLN A 861 30.43 1.87 8.60
N ILE A 862 29.51 0.91 8.43
CA ILE A 862 29.52 -0.37 9.13
C ILE A 862 30.69 -1.25 8.66
N ILE A 863 31.00 -1.26 7.35
CA ILE A 863 32.21 -1.88 6.78
C ILE A 863 33.49 -1.27 7.40
N ASN A 864 33.55 0.05 7.55
CA ASN A 864 34.68 0.70 8.22
C ASN A 864 34.76 0.34 9.72
N ILE A 865 33.62 0.14 10.40
CA ILE A 865 33.60 -0.38 11.78
C ILE A 865 34.13 -1.82 11.84
N LYS A 866 33.75 -2.71 10.90
CA LYS A 866 34.29 -4.07 10.82
C LYS A 866 35.81 -4.08 10.63
N LYS A 867 36.35 -3.15 9.83
CA LYS A 867 37.80 -2.99 9.60
C LYS A 867 38.55 -2.54 10.87
N ASP A 868 37.96 -1.67 11.70
CA ASP A 868 38.54 -1.24 12.98
C ASP A 868 38.34 -2.26 14.12
N PHE A 869 37.28 -3.08 14.06
CA PHE A 869 36.90 -4.05 15.09
C PHE A 869 36.72 -5.47 14.47
N PRO A 870 37.79 -6.10 13.94
CA PRO A 870 37.68 -7.32 13.12
C PRO A 870 37.06 -8.52 13.84
N ASN A 871 37.22 -8.60 15.17
CA ASN A 871 36.66 -9.69 16.00
C ASN A 871 35.13 -9.63 16.14
N VAL A 872 34.48 -8.51 15.80
CA VAL A 872 33.03 -8.35 15.97
C VAL A 872 32.30 -9.09 14.85
N ASN A 873 31.35 -9.94 15.23
CA ASN A 873 30.46 -10.63 14.29
C ASN A 873 29.28 -9.70 13.94
N ILE A 874 29.55 -8.77 13.02
CA ILE A 874 28.57 -7.81 12.47
C ILE A 874 27.75 -8.49 11.38
N ILE A 875 26.44 -8.28 11.42
CA ILE A 875 25.45 -8.76 10.45
C ILE A 875 24.57 -7.57 10.04
N ILE A 876 24.36 -7.34 8.75
CA ILE A 876 23.38 -6.35 8.29
C ILE A 876 21.99 -6.98 8.34
N GLN A 877 21.01 -6.24 8.87
CA GLN A 877 19.59 -6.45 8.63
C GLN A 877 19.09 -5.28 7.76
N GLY A 878 18.15 -5.53 6.85
CA GLY A 878 17.74 -4.54 5.85
C GLY A 878 18.42 -4.81 4.51
N GLY A 879 19.31 -3.90 4.10
CA GLY A 879 20.13 -4.06 2.90
C GLY A 879 19.46 -3.71 1.56
N ALA A 880 18.41 -2.88 1.54
CA ALA A 880 17.75 -2.45 0.30
C ALA A 880 18.70 -1.83 -0.77
N GLU A 881 19.75 -1.12 -0.33
CA GLU A 881 20.82 -0.58 -1.19
C GLU A 881 22.15 -1.37 -1.08
N ALA A 882 22.19 -2.51 -0.38
CA ALA A 882 23.37 -3.36 -0.25
C ALA A 882 24.00 -3.81 -1.60
N PRO A 883 23.25 -3.98 -2.72
CA PRO A 883 23.84 -4.22 -4.03
C PRO A 883 24.90 -3.20 -4.47
N LEU A 884 24.82 -1.95 -4.02
CA LEU A 884 25.75 -0.88 -4.38
C LEU A 884 27.12 -1.01 -3.70
N VAL A 885 27.26 -1.95 -2.74
CA VAL A 885 28.46 -2.20 -1.93
C VAL A 885 28.71 -3.71 -1.71
N ALA A 886 28.19 -4.55 -2.61
CA ALA A 886 28.16 -6.00 -2.43
C ALA A 886 29.56 -6.63 -2.45
N LEU A 887 30.50 -6.09 -3.23
CA LEU A 887 31.88 -6.58 -3.28
C LEU A 887 32.62 -6.28 -1.97
N GLU A 888 32.41 -5.11 -1.38
CA GLU A 888 33.00 -4.68 -0.12
C GLU A 888 32.40 -5.43 1.09
N LEU A 889 31.11 -5.79 1.02
CA LEU A 889 30.46 -6.69 1.98
C LEU A 889 31.08 -8.09 1.95
N ALA A 890 31.29 -8.65 0.74
CA ALA A 890 31.93 -9.95 0.55
C ALA A 890 33.40 -9.95 1.02
N GLU A 891 34.19 -8.94 0.63
CA GLU A 891 35.58 -8.76 1.09
C GLU A 891 35.65 -8.67 2.63
N SER A 892 34.74 -7.90 3.24
CA SER A 892 34.69 -7.70 4.70
C SER A 892 34.06 -8.86 5.47
N GLN A 893 33.59 -9.90 4.77
CA GLN A 893 32.86 -11.04 5.31
C GLN A 893 31.65 -10.65 6.18
N ILE A 894 30.90 -9.63 5.77
CA ILE A 894 29.69 -9.15 6.46
C ILE A 894 28.46 -9.78 5.80
N PRO A 895 27.73 -10.68 6.47
CA PRO A 895 26.51 -11.27 5.93
C PRO A 895 25.33 -10.29 6.00
N VAL A 896 24.34 -10.52 5.12
CA VAL A 896 23.12 -9.69 5.00
C VAL A 896 21.87 -10.55 5.25
N ILE A 897 21.02 -10.13 6.17
CA ILE A 897 19.65 -10.65 6.31
C ILE A 897 18.74 -9.71 5.54
N LEU A 898 18.39 -10.11 4.33
CA LEU A 898 17.58 -9.34 3.40
C LEU A 898 16.12 -9.37 3.88
N THR A 899 15.63 -8.23 4.39
CA THR A 899 14.23 -8.07 4.82
C THR A 899 13.32 -7.64 3.68
N GLU A 900 13.88 -6.98 2.65
CA GLU A 900 13.17 -6.62 1.42
C GLU A 900 13.75 -7.37 0.21
N THR A 901 13.15 -8.50 -0.15
CA THR A 901 13.42 -9.22 -1.43
C THR A 901 13.07 -8.40 -2.67
N ARG A 902 12.23 -7.37 -2.48
CA ARG A 902 11.50 -6.60 -3.49
C ARG A 902 11.45 -5.10 -3.10
N PRO A 903 12.59 -4.45 -2.85
CA PRO A 903 12.62 -3.14 -2.19
C PRO A 903 12.03 -2.02 -3.04
N ALA A 904 11.80 -0.88 -2.40
CA ALA A 904 11.23 0.31 -3.04
C ALA A 904 12.02 1.58 -2.65
N PRO A 905 12.05 2.61 -3.52
CA PRO A 905 12.56 3.92 -3.16
C PRO A 905 11.52 4.70 -2.35
N TYR A 906 11.05 4.15 -1.22
CA TYR A 906 9.93 4.74 -0.47
C TYR A 906 10.34 5.97 0.37
N SER A 907 11.57 6.01 0.92
CA SER A 907 12.14 7.18 1.60
C SER A 907 13.31 7.80 0.83
N PHE A 908 13.67 9.05 1.14
CA PHE A 908 14.83 9.73 0.54
C PHE A 908 16.19 9.05 0.85
N ARG A 909 16.28 8.19 1.88
CA ARG A 909 17.43 7.30 2.14
C ARG A 909 17.35 5.94 1.45
N HIS A 910 16.22 5.62 0.83
CA HIS A 910 16.01 4.40 0.04
C HIS A 910 15.97 4.69 -1.46
N ARG A 911 16.14 5.95 -1.88
CA ARG A 911 15.95 6.40 -3.27
C ARG A 911 16.85 5.66 -4.28
N ASP A 912 17.98 5.10 -3.84
CA ASP A 912 18.93 4.38 -4.70
C ASP A 912 18.69 2.83 -4.64
N ALA A 913 17.57 2.38 -4.05
CA ALA A 913 17.23 0.97 -3.85
C ALA A 913 16.87 0.22 -5.15
N VAL A 914 17.26 -1.05 -5.21
CA VAL A 914 17.22 -1.84 -6.43
C VAL A 914 15.87 -2.56 -6.59
N VAL A 915 14.90 -1.87 -7.21
CA VAL A 915 13.48 -2.25 -7.34
C VAL A 915 13.16 -3.62 -7.98
N GLY A 916 14.17 -4.30 -8.55
CA GLY A 916 14.06 -5.64 -9.12
C GLY A 916 13.36 -5.71 -10.48
N PRO A 917 13.27 -6.92 -11.08
CA PRO A 917 12.77 -7.10 -12.43
C PRO A 917 11.33 -6.60 -12.59
N PRO A 918 10.93 -6.12 -13.79
CA PRO A 918 11.69 -6.07 -15.03
C PRO A 918 12.52 -4.78 -15.22
N LEU A 919 12.75 -3.98 -14.17
CA LEU A 919 13.44 -2.68 -14.27
C LEU A 919 14.94 -2.72 -13.89
N THR A 920 15.32 -3.55 -12.92
CA THR A 920 16.71 -3.74 -12.47
C THR A 920 16.92 -5.19 -12.00
N PRO A 921 18.16 -5.71 -11.91
CA PRO A 921 18.40 -7.02 -11.31
C PRO A 921 17.86 -7.11 -9.87
N SER A 922 17.56 -8.30 -9.36
CA SER A 922 17.14 -8.43 -7.95
C SER A 922 18.31 -8.22 -6.99
N VAL A 923 18.02 -7.75 -5.77
CA VAL A 923 19.01 -7.66 -4.68
C VAL A 923 19.69 -9.01 -4.44
N ALA A 924 18.89 -10.08 -4.35
CA ALA A 924 19.38 -11.44 -4.14
C ALA A 924 20.36 -11.90 -5.25
N ARG A 925 20.13 -11.51 -6.51
CA ARG A 925 21.07 -11.82 -7.60
C ARG A 925 22.41 -11.13 -7.39
N ILE A 926 22.41 -9.82 -7.16
CA ILE A 926 23.66 -9.05 -7.02
C ILE A 926 24.46 -9.50 -5.79
N LEU A 927 23.79 -9.79 -4.66
CA LEU A 927 24.45 -10.34 -3.48
C LEU A 927 25.06 -11.72 -3.75
N SER A 928 24.35 -12.60 -4.46
CA SER A 928 24.84 -13.94 -4.84
C SER A 928 26.00 -13.88 -5.84
N GLU A 929 25.89 -13.05 -6.88
CA GLU A 929 26.93 -12.82 -7.90
C GLU A 929 28.22 -12.22 -7.29
N ALA A 930 28.10 -11.38 -6.25
CA ALA A 930 29.23 -10.83 -5.50
C ALA A 930 29.82 -11.80 -4.46
N GLY A 931 29.18 -12.94 -4.18
CA GLY A 931 29.59 -13.88 -3.15
C GLY A 931 29.28 -13.44 -1.70
N VAL A 932 28.33 -12.51 -1.51
CA VAL A 932 27.83 -12.14 -0.18
C VAL A 932 26.98 -13.27 0.37
N TYR A 933 27.32 -13.77 1.56
CA TYR A 933 26.46 -14.68 2.30
C TYR A 933 25.20 -13.92 2.75
N PHE A 934 24.03 -14.37 2.30
CA PHE A 934 22.77 -13.75 2.70
C PHE A 934 21.72 -14.76 3.14
N ALA A 935 20.76 -14.28 3.93
CA ALA A 935 19.56 -14.98 4.35
C ALA A 935 18.33 -14.10 4.04
N VAL A 936 17.12 -14.67 4.12
CA VAL A 936 15.87 -13.93 3.84
C VAL A 936 15.00 -13.88 5.11
N ALA A 937 14.43 -12.71 5.37
CA ALA A 937 13.47 -12.48 6.45
C ALA A 937 12.26 -11.69 5.92
N ILE A 938 11.18 -11.67 6.70
CA ILE A 938 10.05 -10.76 6.49
C ILE A 938 9.96 -9.90 7.74
N VAL A 939 10.35 -8.63 7.62
CA VAL A 939 10.28 -7.65 8.70
C VAL A 939 9.58 -6.42 8.13
N ALA A 940 8.36 -6.16 8.59
CA ALA A 940 7.63 -4.94 8.25
C ALA A 940 8.29 -3.75 8.95
N ASP A 941 8.45 -2.65 8.24
CA ASP A 941 9.18 -1.47 8.71
C ASP A 941 8.20 -0.40 9.25
N ILE A 942 6.92 -0.50 8.88
CA ILE A 942 5.81 0.34 9.36
C ILE A 942 4.76 -0.52 10.08
N MET A 943 4.41 -0.15 11.31
CA MET A 943 3.52 -0.91 12.22
C MET A 943 4.00 -2.37 12.45
N PRO A 944 4.85 -2.63 13.45
CA PRO A 944 5.55 -3.91 13.60
C PRO A 944 4.59 -5.08 13.85
N ALA A 945 4.25 -5.81 12.78
CA ALA A 945 3.38 -6.97 12.78
C ALA A 945 3.93 -8.05 11.84
N ASP A 946 4.11 -9.28 12.35
CA ASP A 946 4.54 -10.44 11.55
C ASP A 946 3.39 -11.04 10.71
N TYR A 947 2.57 -10.21 10.09
CA TYR A 947 1.38 -10.63 9.33
C TYR A 947 1.74 -11.51 8.14
N ARG A 948 2.84 -11.22 7.44
CA ARG A 948 3.30 -11.97 6.27
C ARG A 948 4.20 -13.16 6.59
N ILE A 949 4.49 -13.44 7.86
CA ILE A 949 5.45 -14.49 8.26
C ILE A 949 5.20 -15.87 7.63
N HIS A 950 3.95 -16.22 7.32
CA HIS A 950 3.61 -17.50 6.66
C HIS A 950 4.17 -17.66 5.23
N ASP A 951 4.57 -16.56 4.59
CA ASP A 951 5.04 -16.48 3.21
C ASP A 951 6.56 -16.64 3.09
N LEU A 952 7.28 -16.81 4.20
CA LEU A 952 8.75 -16.82 4.23
C LEU A 952 9.36 -17.81 3.21
N ALA A 953 8.74 -18.98 3.01
CA ALA A 953 9.11 -19.96 1.99
C ALA A 953 8.96 -19.44 0.54
N LEU A 954 7.95 -18.61 0.27
CA LEU A 954 7.71 -18.00 -1.04
C LEU A 954 8.68 -16.85 -1.31
N GLU A 955 9.07 -16.09 -0.28
CA GLU A 955 10.11 -15.05 -0.40
C GLU A 955 11.48 -15.64 -0.74
N ALA A 956 11.87 -16.75 -0.11
CA ALA A 956 13.09 -17.45 -0.48
C ALA A 956 13.02 -18.05 -1.89
N ALA A 957 11.85 -18.54 -2.33
CA ALA A 957 11.66 -18.99 -3.71
C ALA A 957 11.77 -17.83 -4.72
N TRP A 958 11.23 -16.65 -4.40
CA TRP A 958 11.40 -15.43 -5.20
C TRP A 958 12.86 -15.01 -5.28
N ALA A 959 13.56 -14.96 -4.14
CA ALA A 959 14.99 -14.64 -4.09
C ALA A 959 15.83 -15.65 -4.90
N ALA A 960 15.57 -16.95 -4.72
CA ALA A 960 16.28 -18.04 -5.37
C ALA A 960 16.10 -18.06 -6.88
N LYS A 961 14.88 -17.78 -7.40
CA LYS A 961 14.61 -17.64 -8.84
C LYS A 961 15.64 -16.73 -9.49
N TYR A 962 15.76 -15.50 -9.00
CA TYR A 962 16.63 -14.48 -9.61
C TYR A 962 18.11 -14.64 -9.25
N ALA A 963 18.42 -15.20 -8.08
CA ALA A 963 19.79 -15.51 -7.67
C ALA A 963 20.37 -16.79 -8.30
N ASN A 964 19.59 -17.49 -9.16
CA ASN A 964 19.98 -18.75 -9.79
C ASN A 964 20.36 -19.84 -8.76
N LEU A 965 19.66 -19.86 -7.62
CA LEU A 965 19.86 -20.82 -6.53
C LEU A 965 18.88 -21.99 -6.67
N GLY A 966 19.33 -23.21 -6.39
CA GLY A 966 18.46 -24.38 -6.38
C GLY A 966 17.59 -24.47 -5.12
N ASP A 967 16.53 -25.29 -5.15
CA ASP A 967 15.61 -25.52 -4.03
C ASP A 967 16.32 -25.75 -2.68
N LYS A 968 17.44 -26.51 -2.69
CA LYS A 968 18.24 -26.84 -1.50
C LYS A 968 18.94 -25.63 -0.89
N GLU A 969 19.23 -24.62 -1.70
CA GLU A 969 19.86 -23.36 -1.30
C GLU A 969 18.79 -22.35 -0.88
N ALA A 970 17.65 -22.30 -1.58
CA ALA A 970 16.46 -21.56 -1.15
C ALA A 970 16.02 -21.96 0.28
N VAL A 971 16.06 -23.26 0.62
CA VAL A 971 15.75 -23.75 1.97
C VAL A 971 16.83 -23.36 3.01
N ARG A 972 18.09 -23.17 2.61
CA ARG A 972 19.16 -22.69 3.53
C ARG A 972 18.91 -21.25 3.97
N LEU A 973 18.49 -20.38 3.04
CA LEU A 973 18.17 -18.95 3.29
C LEU A 973 17.19 -18.73 4.47
N LEU A 974 16.47 -19.78 4.88
CA LEU A 974 15.41 -19.79 5.92
C LEU A 974 15.67 -20.74 7.10
N SER A 975 16.86 -21.36 7.17
CA SER A 975 17.14 -22.41 8.15
C SER A 975 18.51 -22.24 8.82
N SER A 976 19.60 -22.73 8.22
CA SER A 976 20.94 -22.61 8.80
C SER A 976 21.44 -21.16 8.79
N GLU A 977 21.09 -20.39 7.75
CA GLU A 977 21.71 -19.09 7.53
C GLU A 977 21.02 -17.95 8.33
N VAL A 978 19.81 -18.19 8.83
CA VAL A 978 19.06 -17.28 9.74
C VAL A 978 19.43 -17.49 11.22
N ALA A 979 20.12 -18.59 11.58
CA ALA A 979 20.25 -19.03 12.97
C ALA A 979 21.13 -18.14 13.87
N LEU A 980 21.86 -17.17 13.30
CA LEU A 980 22.81 -16.26 13.98
C LEU A 980 23.84 -16.99 14.87
N GLU A 981 24.26 -18.19 14.47
CA GLU A 981 25.21 -19.02 15.21
C GLU A 981 26.67 -18.63 14.93
N SER A 982 27.47 -18.51 15.99
CA SER A 982 28.92 -18.36 15.87
C SER A 982 29.56 -19.64 15.32
N SER A 983 30.73 -19.53 14.69
CA SER A 983 31.45 -20.69 14.14
C SER A 983 31.77 -21.78 15.16
N GLU A 984 31.87 -21.43 16.45
CA GLU A 984 32.05 -22.38 17.56
C GLU A 984 30.74 -23.05 18.02
N THR A 985 29.59 -22.37 17.95
CA THR A 985 28.32 -22.93 18.46
C THR A 985 27.73 -24.05 17.59
N LYS A 986 28.23 -24.23 16.35
CA LYS A 986 27.90 -25.36 15.46
C LYS A 986 28.24 -26.77 16.00
N LYS A 987 28.73 -26.88 17.25
CA LYS A 987 29.10 -28.14 17.93
C LYS A 987 28.27 -28.48 19.18
N GLN A 988 27.44 -27.58 19.72
CA GLN A 988 26.72 -27.85 20.99
C GLN A 988 25.34 -27.19 21.06
N LEU A 989 24.27 -28.01 21.01
CA LEU A 989 22.98 -27.89 21.73
C LEU A 989 22.09 -29.11 21.35
N PRO A 990 21.12 -29.54 22.18
CA PRO A 990 20.36 -30.77 21.95
C PRO A 990 19.27 -30.60 20.89
N VAL A 991 18.96 -31.71 20.21
CA VAL A 991 18.09 -31.73 19.03
C VAL A 991 16.61 -31.81 19.41
N TYR A 992 15.82 -30.85 18.92
CA TYR A 992 14.36 -30.93 18.89
C TYR A 992 13.85 -30.72 17.46
N TYR A 993 13.22 -31.75 16.91
CA TYR A 993 12.62 -31.72 15.57
C TYR A 993 11.18 -31.20 15.60
N SER A 994 10.85 -30.40 14.60
CA SER A 994 9.51 -30.22 14.08
C SER A 994 9.66 -30.01 12.58
N MET A 995 8.95 -30.78 11.76
CA MET A 995 9.02 -30.72 10.30
C MET A 995 7.63 -30.44 9.76
N MET A 996 7.43 -29.30 9.11
CA MET A 996 6.25 -29.03 8.30
C MET A 996 6.68 -28.25 7.05
N SER A 997 6.00 -28.54 5.94
CA SER A 997 6.41 -28.18 4.59
C SER A 997 5.48 -27.11 3.99
N PRO A 998 5.96 -26.28 3.04
CA PRO A 998 5.08 -25.44 2.22
C PRO A 998 4.08 -26.26 1.38
N ALA A 999 4.31 -27.57 1.20
CA ALA A 999 3.31 -28.50 0.67
C ALA A 999 2.66 -29.32 1.81
N ARG A 1000 1.33 -29.21 1.95
CA ARG A 1000 0.47 -29.97 2.92
C ARG A 1000 0.81 -29.75 4.40
N THR A 1001 0.55 -28.55 4.91
CA THR A 1001 0.56 -28.27 6.35
C THR A 1001 -0.71 -28.81 7.02
N VAL A 1002 -0.60 -29.81 7.91
CA VAL A 1002 -1.75 -30.28 8.70
C VAL A 1002 -1.82 -29.49 10.01
N THR A 1003 -2.36 -28.27 9.94
CA THR A 1003 -2.62 -27.44 11.12
C THR A 1003 -3.73 -28.08 11.97
N CYS A 1004 -3.42 -28.36 13.24
CA CYS A 1004 -4.34 -29.00 14.20
C CYS A 1004 -5.08 -28.02 15.13
N GLN A 1005 -5.14 -26.75 14.72
CA GLN A 1005 -6.10 -25.76 15.18
C GLN A 1005 -7.22 -25.63 14.13
N PRO A 1006 -8.44 -25.22 14.52
CA PRO A 1006 -9.56 -25.03 13.60
C PRO A 1006 -9.22 -24.01 12.51
#